data_AF-A0A977LBT9-F1
#
_entry.id   AF-A0A977LBT9-F1
#
_cell.length_a   1.000
_cell.length_b   1.000
_cell.length_c   1.000
_cell.angle_alpha   90.00
_cell.angle_beta   90.00
_cell.angle_gamma   90.00
#
_symmetry.space_group_name_H-M   'P 1'
#
loop_
_entity.id
_entity.type
_entity.pdbx_description
1 polymer ?
#
loop_
_entity_poly.entity_id
_entity_poly.type
_entity_poly.pdbx_seq_one_letter_code
_entity_poly.pdbx_strand_id
1 'polypeptide(L)'
;MGKLLSAWLITILLLVACKNSTQTTSSLFTKVSSSHSGVVFENTIVEDEKINILSYEYTYNGGGVAAADFNNDGWCDLYFVGNAVSNRLYLNRKNLQFQDATEASQTSGRPLWKTGVAVADVNQDGWLDIYLSYSGPVADSLRSNQLFINQGCNSGGIPTFKDQAKEYGLDAPGTFTTQVSFFDYDQDGDLDLFMINHGNHFYSPFLNTRQLRNTRHPQFGNRLYRNNSAENSLQVIPFTDVSDAAGIHGGGLNFSLGVSTCDVNDDGWPDVYVTNDYEEQDFLYLNQRDGTFLDATKSSLFHISRNGMGTDIADYNNDGKVDIMTLDMWPEDNYRQKLLKGPDDRHRYKLMVDSGYHHQQMRNTLQLQRGLDEKGIPIFSEIGQLAGVSATDWSWSPLFVDLDNDGWKDLFVTNGYLRDFTSMDFLKFTVEEEKKKAQAAGKELKLDEVVKKMTSTKTSDYAFRNNGNLTFSNTTKEWGLQSLNLSFGSTYADLDNDGDLELITNNTNEESTIWENHSSTITSNHFIRIRLLGNNKNRLGIGAKIKVYTNGGWQIQEQSISRGYQSSVEPILHFGIGSSLKADSINVIWPDGKLSQFKEILPNQTIDVDYTNAQPVNNSNNRTQNYPYFEDVTKSSNVNWKHNENEFEDYDYEPLLPYRLSRLGPPLAVGDVNKDGEDDFYIGGAAGQSGRLFIADGKGAFLFYQNQPWEKDSASEDAGAVFFDADGDADLDLFVVSGGNEYPKGSPELQDRLYINLGNGKFFKAEAEAIIKEQLSGSCVVAADYDKDGDIDLYVGGRITPRNFPITAPGAVLENVTMKTTRKIKFRVATQDVNPLLREPGMVTDAIWSDYNNDTWPDLILVGDWMPIRIFRNEKGKLNEVKDSTLHNSTGLWKRIEETDLDNDGDKDYIIGNAGTNFPFKATTEEPLFLYYDDFNKDGKIDPIIASYTQGKLFPIASRDELLGQLATLRKRFLNYDSYSKSELKDIFNENQLSQAKKINVKTLSSSILINVGNGKFDLIPLPTEAQFSSVDGIVISDFDSDGVKDLFMTGNSFSIRSAIGPSDSNIGLLLKGHQGFFIQPSGISKNLFVSGDVKNMKILGSKKSKAKLVIGINNMPIQIISTQTH
;
A
#
# COMPACT_ATOMS: atom_id res chain seq x y z
N MET A 1 65.52 38.90 -12.04
CA MET A 1 64.06 39.04 -11.85
C MET A 1 63.28 37.74 -12.10
N GLY A 2 63.57 36.95 -13.15
CA GLY A 2 62.81 35.72 -13.46
C GLY A 2 62.86 34.56 -12.45
N LYS A 3 63.95 34.42 -11.66
CA LYS A 3 64.07 33.35 -10.64
C LYS A 3 63.38 33.65 -9.29
N LEU A 4 63.12 34.93 -9.00
CA LEU A 4 62.38 35.35 -7.79
C LEU A 4 60.86 35.31 -8.03
N LEU A 5 60.41 35.60 -9.25
CA LEU A 5 59.00 35.44 -9.64
C LEU A 5 58.56 33.97 -9.70
N SER A 6 59.43 33.06 -10.12
CA SER A 6 59.10 31.63 -10.17
C SER A 6 59.06 30.97 -8.79
N ALA A 7 59.88 31.42 -7.84
CA ALA A 7 59.77 30.99 -6.44
C ALA A 7 58.46 31.48 -5.80
N TRP A 8 58.07 32.75 -6.03
CA TRP A 8 56.81 33.30 -5.52
C TRP A 8 55.57 32.66 -6.14
N LEU A 9 55.58 32.31 -7.44
CA LEU A 9 54.46 31.62 -8.08
C LEU A 9 54.29 30.19 -7.54
N ILE A 10 55.39 29.48 -7.26
CA ILE A 10 55.35 28.12 -6.71
C ILE A 10 54.89 28.13 -5.24
N THR A 11 55.26 29.16 -4.45
CA THR A 11 54.77 29.30 -3.08
C THR A 11 53.28 29.70 -3.03
N ILE A 12 52.79 30.50 -3.97
CA ILE A 12 51.35 30.82 -4.09
C ILE A 12 50.56 29.60 -4.58
N LEU A 13 51.09 28.81 -5.52
CA LEU A 13 50.46 27.55 -5.97
C LEU A 13 50.43 26.48 -4.86
N LEU A 14 51.46 26.42 -3.99
CA LEU A 14 51.46 25.51 -2.83
C LEU A 14 50.55 26.00 -1.69
N LEU A 15 50.32 27.32 -1.53
CA LEU A 15 49.36 27.86 -0.57
C LEU A 15 47.90 27.73 -1.04
N VAL A 16 47.65 27.65 -2.35
CA VAL A 16 46.32 27.32 -2.90
C VAL A 16 46.07 25.80 -2.91
N ALA A 17 47.12 24.97 -3.05
CA ALA A 17 47.02 23.51 -3.00
C ALA A 17 46.90 22.92 -1.57
N CYS A 18 47.07 23.74 -0.52
CA CYS A 18 46.81 23.37 0.88
C CYS A 18 45.51 23.97 1.46
N LYS A 19 44.58 24.42 0.60
CA LYS A 19 43.17 24.27 0.93
C LYS A 19 42.77 22.87 0.47
N ASN A 20 42.96 21.89 1.35
CA ASN A 20 42.05 20.76 1.33
C ASN A 20 40.64 21.38 1.42
N SER A 21 39.94 21.46 0.30
CA SER A 21 38.49 21.45 0.32
C SER A 21 38.10 20.07 0.84
N THR A 22 38.22 19.88 2.15
CA THR A 22 37.14 19.20 2.86
C THR A 22 35.93 20.09 2.62
N GLN A 23 35.25 19.88 1.48
CA GLN A 23 33.81 20.01 1.47
C GLN A 23 33.35 18.99 2.51
N THR A 24 33.34 19.40 3.78
CA THR A 24 32.34 18.91 4.71
C THR A 24 31.04 19.34 4.06
N THR A 25 30.47 18.47 3.24
CA THR A 25 29.04 18.50 2.97
C THR A 25 28.38 18.52 4.35
N SER A 26 27.85 19.67 4.77
CA SER A 26 27.06 19.74 6.00
C SER A 26 25.86 18.83 5.78
N SER A 27 25.74 17.78 6.60
CA SER A 27 24.55 16.95 6.63
C SER A 27 23.36 17.77 7.12
N LEU A 28 22.14 17.36 6.76
CA LEU A 28 20.93 18.02 7.24
C LEU A 28 20.81 17.94 8.76
N PHE A 29 21.15 16.79 9.35
CA PHE A 29 21.14 16.59 10.80
C PHE A 29 22.54 16.37 11.38
N THR A 30 22.72 16.82 12.62
CA THR A 30 23.84 16.44 13.47
C THR A 30 23.38 16.08 14.87
N LYS A 31 23.99 15.04 15.47
CA LYS A 31 23.69 14.64 16.85
C LYS A 31 24.20 15.68 17.84
N VAL A 32 23.30 16.23 18.67
CA VAL A 32 23.66 17.09 19.80
C VAL A 32 24.21 16.22 20.93
N SER A 33 25.40 16.52 21.42
CA SER A 33 25.99 15.77 22.54
C SER A 33 25.27 16.10 23.86
N SER A 34 25.10 15.10 24.73
CA SER A 34 24.57 15.31 26.09
C SER A 34 25.40 16.27 26.94
N SER A 35 26.70 16.39 26.65
CA SER A 35 27.57 17.38 27.29
C SER A 35 27.26 18.83 26.90
N HIS A 36 26.65 19.04 25.73
CA HIS A 36 26.16 20.35 25.28
C HIS A 36 24.71 20.56 25.72
N SER A 37 23.83 19.58 25.47
CA SER A 37 22.41 19.73 25.71
C SER A 37 22.01 19.62 27.18
N GLY A 38 22.77 18.91 28.01
CA GLY A 38 22.37 18.58 29.38
C GLY A 38 21.30 17.48 29.47
N VAL A 39 20.83 16.94 28.34
CA VAL A 39 19.91 15.80 28.29
C VAL A 39 20.71 14.51 28.38
N VAL A 40 20.58 13.80 29.50
CA VAL A 40 21.32 12.58 29.85
C VAL A 40 20.38 11.41 30.17
N PHE A 41 19.12 11.49 29.74
CA PHE A 41 18.12 10.49 30.03
C PHE A 41 18.36 9.19 29.25
N GLU A 42 18.27 8.07 29.94
CA GLU A 42 18.39 6.72 29.37
C GLU A 42 17.22 5.86 29.85
N ASN A 43 16.50 5.24 28.91
CA ASN A 43 15.46 4.26 29.23
C ASN A 43 16.08 2.87 29.46
N THR A 44 16.66 2.65 30.64
CA THR A 44 17.31 1.38 30.96
C THR A 44 16.28 0.30 31.32
N ILE A 45 16.34 -0.84 30.61
CA ILE A 45 15.55 -2.04 30.84
C ILE A 45 16.47 -3.18 31.28
N VAL A 46 16.26 -3.69 32.49
CA VAL A 46 17.02 -4.81 33.05
C VAL A 46 16.20 -6.09 32.93
N GLU A 47 16.67 -7.03 32.11
CA GLU A 47 16.02 -8.33 31.91
C GLU A 47 16.29 -9.27 33.09
N ASP A 48 15.26 -9.94 33.59
CA ASP A 48 15.33 -11.00 34.58
C ASP A 48 14.36 -12.16 34.26
N GLU A 49 14.20 -13.13 35.17
CA GLU A 49 13.33 -14.29 34.97
C GLU A 49 11.84 -13.92 34.80
N LYS A 50 11.41 -12.81 35.43
CA LYS A 50 10.02 -12.32 35.39
C LYS A 50 9.81 -11.28 34.29
N ILE A 51 10.82 -10.48 33.98
CA ILE A 51 10.79 -9.39 33.01
C ILE A 51 11.76 -9.72 31.88
N ASN A 52 11.27 -10.40 30.85
CA ASN A 52 11.97 -10.65 29.60
C ASN A 52 10.96 -10.90 28.47
N ILE A 53 11.43 -10.88 27.22
CA ILE A 53 10.57 -11.01 26.03
C ILE A 53 9.75 -12.32 25.98
N LEU A 54 10.20 -13.41 26.62
CA LEU A 54 9.46 -14.67 26.65
C LEU A 54 8.43 -14.75 27.79
N SER A 55 8.55 -13.93 28.84
CA SER A 55 7.59 -13.86 29.95
C SER A 55 6.59 -12.71 29.79
N TYR A 56 6.99 -11.63 29.13
CA TYR A 56 6.18 -10.48 28.79
C TYR A 56 6.64 -9.91 27.43
N GLU A 57 5.86 -10.14 26.38
CA GLU A 57 6.27 -9.85 25.00
C GLU A 57 6.43 -8.35 24.70
N TYR A 58 5.83 -7.50 25.52
CA TYR A 58 5.95 -6.05 25.44
C TYR A 58 6.98 -5.46 26.42
N THR A 59 8.00 -6.27 26.80
CA THR A 59 9.12 -5.83 27.66
C THR A 59 9.91 -4.67 27.08
N TYR A 60 9.83 -4.39 25.77
CA TYR A 60 10.51 -3.24 25.17
C TYR A 60 9.55 -2.13 24.71
N ASN A 61 8.24 -2.33 24.81
CA ASN A 61 7.27 -1.32 24.41
C ASN A 61 7.17 -0.24 25.48
N GLY A 62 7.38 1.00 25.07
CA GLY A 62 7.46 2.15 25.96
C GLY A 62 8.36 3.22 25.39
N GLY A 63 8.79 4.12 26.27
CA GLY A 63 9.74 5.16 25.91
C GLY A 63 9.10 6.32 25.15
N GLY A 64 7.85 6.67 25.46
CA GLY A 64 7.24 7.89 24.92
C GLY A 64 8.08 9.15 25.21
N VAL A 65 7.96 10.16 24.35
CA VAL A 65 8.57 11.49 24.53
C VAL A 65 7.56 12.58 24.16
N ALA A 66 7.53 13.67 24.92
CA ALA A 66 6.69 14.83 24.65
C ALA A 66 7.52 16.09 24.49
N ALA A 67 7.13 16.93 23.53
CA ALA A 67 7.66 18.27 23.30
C ALA A 67 6.55 19.30 23.53
N ALA A 68 6.74 20.24 24.47
CA ALA A 68 5.76 21.28 24.79
C ALA A 68 6.39 22.39 25.64
N ASP A 69 5.83 23.61 25.61
CA ASP A 69 6.21 24.71 26.50
C ASP A 69 5.47 24.57 27.85
N PHE A 70 6.04 23.85 28.82
CA PHE A 70 5.36 23.54 30.08
C PHE A 70 5.40 24.70 31.09
N ASN A 71 6.30 25.67 30.88
CA ASN A 71 6.50 26.82 31.75
C ASN A 71 6.02 28.15 31.14
N ASN A 72 5.44 28.11 29.93
CA ASN A 72 4.90 29.24 29.18
C ASN A 72 5.94 30.37 28.95
N ASP A 73 7.20 29.99 28.70
CA ASP A 73 8.29 30.96 28.45
C ASP A 73 8.63 31.18 26.96
N GLY A 74 7.91 30.49 26.07
CA GLY A 74 8.06 30.54 24.63
C GLY A 74 9.12 29.61 24.05
N TRP A 75 9.70 28.71 24.87
CA TRP A 75 10.67 27.71 24.44
C TRP A 75 10.13 26.31 24.68
N CYS A 76 10.23 25.45 23.68
CA CYS A 76 9.73 24.08 23.79
C CYS A 76 10.61 23.25 24.73
N ASP A 77 10.02 22.71 25.79
CA ASP A 77 10.64 21.79 26.75
C ASP A 77 10.48 20.33 26.31
N LEU A 78 11.18 19.41 26.98
CA LEU A 78 11.13 17.97 26.69
C LEU A 78 10.76 17.15 27.93
N TYR A 79 9.86 16.19 27.78
CA TYR A 79 9.52 15.22 28.81
C TYR A 79 9.69 13.78 28.31
N PHE A 80 10.60 13.04 28.94
CA PHE A 80 10.92 11.66 28.57
C PHE A 80 10.30 10.66 29.55
N VAL A 81 9.67 9.62 28.99
CA VAL A 81 9.12 8.49 29.75
C VAL A 81 10.15 7.36 29.81
N GLY A 82 10.36 6.80 31.00
CA GLY A 82 11.15 5.58 31.18
C GLY A 82 10.27 4.41 31.55
N ASN A 83 10.45 3.25 30.94
CA ASN A 83 9.68 2.06 31.26
C ASN A 83 9.80 1.69 32.74
N ALA A 84 11.02 1.42 33.20
CA ALA A 84 11.30 0.98 34.57
C ALA A 84 12.02 2.06 35.41
N VAL A 85 12.50 3.13 34.79
CA VAL A 85 13.25 4.23 35.43
C VAL A 85 12.36 5.45 35.70
N SER A 86 12.85 6.46 36.41
CA SER A 86 12.10 7.71 36.61
C SER A 86 12.03 8.51 35.31
N ASN A 87 10.88 9.12 35.04
CA ASN A 87 10.71 10.04 33.91
C ASN A 87 11.53 11.31 34.14
N ARG A 88 11.79 12.10 33.09
CA ARG A 88 12.54 13.35 33.19
C ARG A 88 11.85 14.49 32.47
N LEU A 89 11.70 15.63 33.16
CA LEU A 89 11.32 16.92 32.56
C LEU A 89 12.57 17.78 32.41
N TYR A 90 12.83 18.23 31.18
CA TYR A 90 13.94 19.08 30.80
C TYR A 90 13.41 20.41 30.29
N LEU A 91 13.67 21.48 31.05
CA LEU A 91 13.30 22.83 30.66
C LEU A 91 14.33 23.41 29.69
N ASN A 92 13.86 23.98 28.60
CA ASN A 92 14.71 24.59 27.59
C ASN A 92 15.39 25.86 28.14
N ARG A 93 16.68 25.98 27.89
CA ARG A 93 17.56 27.10 28.29
C ARG A 93 18.20 27.77 27.07
N LYS A 94 17.60 27.55 25.89
CA LYS A 94 17.97 28.08 24.57
C LYS A 94 19.25 27.45 24.02
N ASN A 95 19.47 27.62 22.72
CA ASN A 95 20.65 27.08 22.01
C ASN A 95 20.83 25.57 22.25
N LEU A 96 19.72 24.84 22.26
CA LEU A 96 19.66 23.39 22.49
C LEU A 96 20.24 22.94 23.84
N GLN A 97 20.24 23.82 24.85
CA GLN A 97 20.63 23.50 26.22
C GLN A 97 19.40 23.34 27.11
N PHE A 98 19.44 22.38 28.02
CA PHE A 98 18.31 21.99 28.85
C PHE A 98 18.71 21.83 30.31
N GLN A 99 17.77 22.11 31.19
CA GLN A 99 17.90 21.92 32.64
C GLN A 99 16.91 20.86 33.13
N ASP A 100 17.41 19.81 33.79
CA ASP A 100 16.55 18.85 34.50
C ASP A 100 15.77 19.57 35.62
N ALA A 101 14.45 19.52 35.53
CA ALA A 101 13.50 20.10 36.49
C ALA A 101 12.67 19.05 37.24
N THR A 102 12.89 17.77 36.99
CA THR A 102 12.01 16.63 37.36
C THR A 102 11.60 16.60 38.83
N GLU A 103 12.56 16.75 39.75
CA GLU A 103 12.26 16.71 41.19
C GLU A 103 11.49 17.95 41.64
N ALA A 104 11.85 19.12 41.11
CA ALA A 104 11.21 20.38 41.44
C ALA A 104 9.80 20.49 40.84
N SER A 105 9.56 19.86 39.69
CA SER A 105 8.26 19.81 39.01
C SER A 105 7.33 18.71 39.52
N GLN A 106 7.86 17.71 40.23
CA GLN A 106 7.10 16.55 40.73
C GLN A 106 6.57 15.63 39.61
N THR A 107 7.34 15.48 38.53
CA THR A 107 6.94 14.73 37.33
C THR A 107 7.71 13.41 37.13
N SER A 108 8.35 12.85 38.16
CA SER A 108 9.16 11.63 38.04
C SER A 108 8.37 10.36 37.66
N GLY A 109 7.04 10.38 37.83
CA GLY A 109 6.18 9.20 37.75
C GLY A 109 6.37 8.23 38.92
N ARG A 110 5.52 7.21 38.99
CA ARG A 110 5.69 6.07 39.91
C ARG A 110 6.80 5.13 39.42
N PRO A 111 7.49 4.40 40.31
CA PRO A 111 8.51 3.41 39.93
C PRO A 111 7.87 2.09 39.45
N LEU A 112 7.03 2.18 38.42
CA LEU A 112 6.30 1.08 37.78
C LEU A 112 6.45 1.22 36.26
N TRP A 113 5.91 0.25 35.51
CA TRP A 113 6.05 0.19 34.06
C TRP A 113 5.21 1.25 33.35
N LYS A 114 5.87 2.26 32.79
CA LYS A 114 5.25 3.35 32.03
C LYS A 114 5.44 3.14 30.53
N THR A 115 4.50 3.61 29.74
CA THR A 115 4.47 3.42 28.28
C THR A 115 4.49 4.77 27.57
N GLY A 116 3.33 5.34 27.25
CA GLY A 116 3.21 6.59 26.52
C GLY A 116 2.86 7.82 27.34
N VAL A 117 3.08 8.97 26.71
CA VAL A 117 2.76 10.31 27.20
C VAL A 117 1.86 11.04 26.21
N ALA A 118 0.83 11.71 26.74
CA ALA A 118 0.03 12.68 26.00
C ALA A 118 0.08 14.05 26.69
N VAL A 119 0.08 15.12 25.90
CA VAL A 119 0.02 16.51 26.37
C VAL A 119 -1.29 17.15 25.95
N ALA A 120 -1.97 17.79 26.90
CA ALA A 120 -3.20 18.55 26.67
C ALA A 120 -3.40 19.57 27.79
N ASP A 121 -4.20 20.61 27.57
CA ASP A 121 -4.73 21.46 28.65
C ASP A 121 -6.07 20.85 29.09
N VAL A 122 -6.06 19.93 30.05
CA VAL A 122 -7.22 19.10 30.41
C VAL A 122 -8.24 19.90 31.21
N ASN A 123 -7.76 20.83 32.05
CA ASN A 123 -8.59 21.66 32.91
C ASN A 123 -8.92 23.05 32.34
N GLN A 124 -8.39 23.36 31.14
CA GLN A 124 -8.62 24.58 30.36
C GLN A 124 -8.10 25.87 31.01
N ASP A 125 -7.03 25.77 31.80
CA ASP A 125 -6.46 26.91 32.54
C ASP A 125 -5.30 27.62 31.82
N GLY A 126 -4.89 27.13 30.65
CA GLY A 126 -3.79 27.67 29.84
C GLY A 126 -2.42 27.11 30.20
N TRP A 127 -2.35 26.11 31.07
CA TRP A 127 -1.13 25.35 31.34
C TRP A 127 -1.24 23.94 30.78
N LEU A 128 -0.16 23.48 30.14
CA LEU A 128 -0.13 22.14 29.56
C LEU A 128 0.08 21.09 30.66
N ASP A 129 -0.81 20.10 30.67
CA ASP A 129 -0.82 18.93 31.55
C ASP A 129 -0.13 17.73 30.89
N ILE A 130 0.28 16.76 31.71
CA ILE A 130 0.93 15.53 31.24
C ILE A 130 0.10 14.33 31.65
N TYR A 131 -0.44 13.59 30.68
CA TYR A 131 -1.07 12.29 30.90
C TYR A 131 -0.05 11.16 30.66
N LEU A 132 0.10 10.26 31.62
CA LEU A 132 1.08 9.19 31.61
C LEU A 132 0.41 7.82 31.71
N SER A 133 0.68 6.98 30.72
CA SER A 133 0.14 5.63 30.59
C SER A 133 0.97 4.59 31.35
N TYR A 134 0.30 3.59 31.92
CA TYR A 134 0.92 2.50 32.68
C TYR A 134 0.49 1.13 32.13
N SER A 135 1.45 0.20 32.09
CA SER A 135 1.21 -1.19 31.72
C SER A 135 2.15 -2.14 32.51
N GLY A 136 2.67 -3.20 31.87
CA GLY A 136 3.71 -4.07 32.37
C GLY A 136 3.23 -5.26 33.21
N PRO A 137 4.13 -6.22 33.50
CA PRO A 137 3.83 -7.45 34.21
C PRO A 137 3.76 -7.25 35.75
N VAL A 138 3.04 -6.21 36.19
CA VAL A 138 2.80 -5.89 37.61
C VAL A 138 1.36 -6.21 38.01
N ALA A 139 1.02 -6.16 39.29
CA ALA A 139 -0.34 -6.40 39.75
C ALA A 139 -1.33 -5.34 39.21
N ASP A 140 -2.59 -5.73 38.97
CA ASP A 140 -3.63 -4.85 38.40
C ASP A 140 -3.81 -3.55 39.18
N SER A 141 -3.75 -3.61 40.51
CA SER A 141 -3.87 -2.43 41.38
C SER A 141 -2.73 -1.40 41.21
N LEU A 142 -1.67 -1.73 40.48
CA LEU A 142 -0.52 -0.86 40.23
C LEU A 142 -0.55 -0.23 38.83
N ARG A 143 -1.39 -0.71 37.90
CA ARG A 143 -1.52 -0.19 36.52
C ARG A 143 -2.64 0.83 36.40
N SER A 144 -2.67 1.79 37.33
CA SER A 144 -3.49 2.99 37.13
C SER A 144 -2.66 4.04 36.41
N ASN A 145 -3.26 4.84 35.55
CA ASN A 145 -2.59 5.93 34.84
C ASN A 145 -2.35 7.14 35.76
N GLN A 146 -1.58 8.13 35.31
CA GLN A 146 -1.40 9.42 36.00
C GLN A 146 -1.78 10.58 35.09
N LEU A 147 -2.33 11.63 35.68
CA LEU A 147 -2.63 12.89 35.02
C LEU A 147 -2.03 13.99 35.88
N PHE A 148 -0.87 14.46 35.47
CA PHE A 148 -0.16 15.56 36.12
C PHE A 148 -0.78 16.87 35.66
N ILE A 149 -1.65 17.44 36.49
CA ILE A 149 -2.23 18.77 36.28
C ILE A 149 -1.20 19.82 36.66
N ASN A 150 -0.88 20.71 35.73
CA ASN A 150 0.06 21.80 35.91
C ASN A 150 -0.53 22.86 36.86
N GLN A 151 0.24 23.25 37.88
CA GLN A 151 -0.15 24.23 38.89
C GLN A 151 0.48 25.60 38.62
N GLY A 152 1.09 25.78 37.45
CA GLY A 152 1.89 26.93 37.08
C GLY A 152 3.31 26.90 37.68
N CYS A 153 4.06 27.96 37.37
CA CYS A 153 5.45 28.07 37.81
C CYS A 153 5.59 28.50 39.27
N ASN A 154 6.55 27.89 39.96
CA ASN A 154 7.07 28.43 41.21
C ASN A 154 7.89 29.72 40.97
N SER A 155 8.38 30.34 42.05
CA SER A 155 9.16 31.59 41.96
C SER A 155 10.45 31.50 41.14
N GLY A 156 10.93 30.29 40.84
CA GLY A 156 12.10 30.04 40.01
C GLY A 156 11.78 29.77 38.52
N GLY A 157 10.53 29.93 38.10
CA GLY A 157 10.11 29.66 36.70
C GLY A 157 10.03 28.17 36.35
N ILE A 158 9.99 27.29 37.36
CA ILE A 158 9.83 25.84 37.17
C ILE A 158 8.34 25.49 37.38
N PRO A 159 7.68 24.84 36.41
CA PRO A 159 6.29 24.40 36.55
C PRO A 159 6.20 23.28 37.60
N THR A 160 5.11 23.25 38.35
CA THR A 160 4.86 22.22 39.37
C THR A 160 3.58 21.48 39.05
N PHE A 161 3.55 20.16 39.27
CA PHE A 161 2.43 19.32 38.86
C PHE A 161 1.83 18.54 40.01
N LYS A 162 0.57 18.14 39.85
CA LYS A 162 -0.16 17.31 40.80
C LYS A 162 -0.88 16.17 40.07
N ASP A 163 -0.65 14.92 40.49
CA ASP A 163 -1.40 13.78 39.97
C ASP A 163 -2.88 13.86 40.40
N GLN A 164 -3.79 13.89 39.44
CA GLN A 164 -5.23 13.96 39.63
C GLN A 164 -6.02 12.99 38.74
N ALA A 165 -5.40 11.92 38.21
CA ALA A 165 -6.08 11.02 37.28
C ALA A 165 -7.40 10.45 37.84
N LYS A 166 -7.41 10.10 39.13
CA LYS A 166 -8.58 9.51 39.78
C LYS A 166 -9.70 10.52 39.97
N GLU A 167 -9.36 11.75 40.33
CA GLU A 167 -10.30 12.85 40.51
C GLU A 167 -11.04 13.18 39.20
N TYR A 168 -10.35 13.06 38.06
CA TYR A 168 -10.91 13.24 36.72
C TYR A 168 -11.57 11.96 36.16
N GLY A 169 -11.41 10.80 36.81
CA GLY A 169 -11.95 9.51 36.31
C GLY A 169 -11.14 8.88 35.17
N LEU A 170 -9.90 9.33 34.98
CA LEU A 170 -8.99 8.89 33.92
C LEU A 170 -7.85 7.99 34.44
N ASP A 171 -7.96 7.42 35.64
CA ASP A 171 -6.95 6.53 36.22
C ASP A 171 -6.98 5.10 35.68
N ALA A 172 -8.07 4.70 35.00
CA ALA A 172 -8.22 3.43 34.25
C ALA A 172 -7.57 2.19 34.93
N PRO A 173 -7.96 1.87 36.19
CA PRO A 173 -7.22 0.92 37.01
C PRO A 173 -7.15 -0.48 36.40
N GLY A 174 -5.94 -1.04 36.33
CA GLY A 174 -5.70 -2.43 35.93
C GLY A 174 -5.69 -2.66 34.42
N THR A 175 -5.79 -1.61 33.62
CA THR A 175 -5.64 -1.69 32.16
C THR A 175 -4.17 -1.90 31.77
N PHE A 176 -3.94 -2.32 30.52
CA PHE A 176 -2.62 -2.39 29.91
C PHE A 176 -2.49 -1.26 28.90
N THR A 177 -2.43 -0.01 29.39
CA THR A 177 -2.51 1.17 28.52
C THR A 177 -1.23 1.35 27.72
N THR A 178 -1.38 1.45 26.40
CA THR A 178 -0.28 1.76 25.49
C THR A 178 -0.08 3.28 25.42
N GLN A 179 -1.12 4.01 24.98
CA GLN A 179 -1.13 5.47 24.86
C GLN A 179 -2.58 6.01 24.78
N VAL A 180 -2.74 7.33 24.78
CA VAL A 180 -4.02 8.03 24.66
C VAL A 180 -3.93 9.18 23.66
N SER A 181 -5.08 9.63 23.15
CA SER A 181 -5.22 10.86 22.36
C SER A 181 -6.38 11.71 22.87
N PHE A 182 -6.14 13.02 22.98
CA PHE A 182 -7.16 14.01 23.35
C PHE A 182 -7.71 14.70 22.10
N PHE A 183 -9.03 14.77 21.98
CA PHE A 183 -9.75 15.34 20.83
C PHE A 183 -11.22 15.62 21.19
N ASP A 184 -11.91 16.48 20.45
CA ASP A 184 -13.33 16.83 20.68
C ASP A 184 -14.23 15.98 19.78
N TYR A 185 -14.68 14.81 20.25
CA TYR A 185 -15.40 13.86 19.38
C TYR A 185 -16.88 14.20 19.20
N ASP A 186 -17.48 14.91 20.17
CA ASP A 186 -18.90 15.27 20.12
C ASP A 186 -19.16 16.74 19.69
N GLN A 187 -18.09 17.48 19.36
CA GLN A 187 -18.07 18.87 18.93
C GLN A 187 -18.69 19.85 19.95
N ASP A 188 -18.62 19.54 21.25
CA ASP A 188 -19.10 20.44 22.28
C ASP A 188 -18.10 21.56 22.65
N GLY A 189 -16.88 21.43 22.11
CA GLY A 189 -15.77 22.35 22.26
C GLY A 189 -14.75 21.94 23.32
N ASP A 190 -15.05 20.98 24.20
CA ASP A 190 -14.08 20.43 25.16
C ASP A 190 -13.35 19.19 24.63
N LEU A 191 -12.23 18.82 25.26
CA LEU A 191 -11.42 17.68 24.82
C LEU A 191 -11.82 16.41 25.58
N ASP A 192 -12.21 15.40 24.83
CA ASP A 192 -12.40 14.01 25.24
C ASP A 192 -11.09 13.21 25.16
N LEU A 193 -11.13 11.93 25.53
CA LEU A 193 -9.96 11.05 25.52
C LEU A 193 -10.25 9.68 24.89
N PHE A 194 -9.50 9.33 23.85
CA PHE A 194 -9.43 7.95 23.34
C PHE A 194 -8.20 7.23 23.91
N MET A 195 -8.40 6.02 24.44
CA MET A 195 -7.36 5.22 25.09
C MET A 195 -7.23 3.87 24.41
N ILE A 196 -5.99 3.53 24.05
CA ILE A 196 -5.68 2.21 23.50
C ILE A 196 -4.97 1.31 24.51
N ASN A 197 -5.34 0.03 24.49
CA ASN A 197 -4.82 -0.98 25.41
C ASN A 197 -4.37 -2.24 24.63
N HIS A 198 -3.42 -2.98 25.18
CA HIS A 198 -2.94 -4.24 24.60
C HIS A 198 -3.23 -5.47 25.47
N GLY A 199 -3.33 -6.63 24.84
CA GLY A 199 -3.42 -7.93 25.48
C GLY A 199 -2.09 -8.35 26.11
N ASN A 200 -2.16 -9.19 27.13
CA ASN A 200 -0.97 -9.82 27.74
C ASN A 200 -0.92 -11.34 27.53
N HIS A 201 -1.83 -11.89 26.71
CA HIS A 201 -1.88 -13.30 26.34
C HIS A 201 -2.63 -13.49 25.03
N PHE A 202 -2.35 -14.61 24.36
CA PHE A 202 -2.96 -14.94 23.08
C PHE A 202 -4.17 -15.84 23.25
N TYR A 203 -5.17 -15.61 22.40
CA TYR A 203 -6.25 -16.55 22.15
C TYR A 203 -5.99 -17.29 20.85
N SER A 204 -6.54 -18.49 20.71
CA SER A 204 -6.52 -19.15 19.41
C SER A 204 -7.39 -18.33 18.44
N PRO A 205 -6.85 -17.92 17.27
CA PRO A 205 -7.62 -17.11 16.32
C PRO A 205 -8.75 -17.90 15.64
N PHE A 206 -8.84 -19.21 15.87
CA PHE A 206 -9.85 -20.09 15.26
C PHE A 206 -10.91 -20.57 16.26
N LEU A 207 -10.86 -20.14 17.53
CA LEU A 207 -11.78 -20.58 18.58
C LEU A 207 -12.46 -19.38 19.23
N ASN A 208 -13.80 -19.35 19.18
CA ASN A 208 -14.64 -18.31 19.79
C ASN A 208 -14.30 -16.86 19.38
N THR A 209 -13.59 -16.65 18.27
CA THR A 209 -13.14 -15.33 17.77
C THR A 209 -14.25 -14.29 17.76
N ARG A 210 -15.41 -14.64 17.18
CA ARG A 210 -16.58 -13.74 17.13
C ARG A 210 -17.09 -13.37 18.53
N GLN A 211 -17.03 -14.28 19.49
CA GLN A 211 -17.44 -13.99 20.87
C GLN A 211 -16.41 -13.08 21.55
N LEU A 212 -15.12 -13.35 21.39
CA LEU A 212 -14.03 -12.59 22.00
C LEU A 212 -13.98 -11.14 21.51
N ARG A 213 -14.23 -10.89 20.22
CA ARG A 213 -14.34 -9.52 19.67
C ARG A 213 -15.53 -8.75 20.21
N ASN A 214 -16.67 -9.41 20.36
CA ASN A 214 -17.93 -8.79 20.77
C ASN A 214 -18.09 -8.70 22.30
N THR A 215 -17.14 -9.21 23.08
CA THR A 215 -17.18 -9.16 24.55
C THR A 215 -16.08 -8.25 25.06
N ARG A 216 -16.46 -7.10 25.61
CA ARG A 216 -15.50 -6.14 26.17
C ARG A 216 -14.63 -6.77 27.25
N HIS A 217 -13.32 -6.64 27.10
CA HIS A 217 -12.34 -7.05 28.10
C HIS A 217 -12.01 -5.86 29.00
N PRO A 218 -12.11 -6.00 30.33
CA PRO A 218 -11.92 -4.89 31.26
C PRO A 218 -10.51 -4.30 31.23
N GLN A 219 -9.50 -5.07 30.81
CA GLN A 219 -8.09 -4.66 30.85
C GLN A 219 -7.48 -4.34 29.48
N PHE A 220 -8.04 -4.91 28.40
CA PHE A 220 -7.43 -4.83 27.06
C PHE A 220 -8.29 -4.06 26.07
N GLY A 221 -9.58 -3.82 26.36
CA GLY A 221 -10.42 -3.11 25.43
C GLY A 221 -10.04 -1.64 25.30
N ASN A 222 -10.02 -1.11 24.08
CA ASN A 222 -9.91 0.34 23.83
C ASN A 222 -11.07 1.08 24.48
N ARG A 223 -10.84 2.31 24.91
CA ARG A 223 -11.83 3.12 25.64
C ARG A 223 -11.98 4.51 25.06
N LEU A 224 -13.21 5.01 25.04
CA LEU A 224 -13.53 6.41 24.78
C LEU A 224 -14.12 7.03 26.05
N TYR A 225 -13.54 8.14 26.48
CA TYR A 225 -13.94 8.89 27.65
C TYR A 225 -14.50 10.24 27.23
N ARG A 226 -15.77 10.48 27.53
CA ARG A 226 -16.41 11.78 27.30
C ARG A 226 -16.11 12.73 28.45
N ASN A 227 -15.71 13.94 28.12
CA ASN A 227 -15.58 15.05 29.03
C ASN A 227 -16.97 15.60 29.40
N ASN A 228 -17.25 15.80 30.69
CA ASN A 228 -18.58 16.28 31.14
C ASN A 228 -18.55 17.76 31.57
N SER A 229 -17.63 18.58 31.04
CA SER A 229 -17.51 20.00 31.42
C SER A 229 -18.74 20.81 31.00
N ALA A 230 -19.37 20.45 29.88
CA ALA A 230 -20.64 21.05 29.44
C ALA A 230 -21.79 20.86 30.45
N GLU A 231 -21.70 19.86 31.32
CA GLU A 231 -22.74 19.53 32.29
C GLU A 231 -22.55 20.25 33.64
N ASN A 232 -21.37 20.78 33.99
CA ASN A 232 -21.14 21.52 35.25
C ASN A 232 -19.91 22.47 35.26
N SER A 233 -20.02 23.62 35.94
CA SER A 233 -18.89 24.53 36.27
C SER A 233 -18.03 24.03 37.44
N LEU A 234 -17.58 22.77 37.40
CA LEU A 234 -16.75 22.19 38.46
C LEU A 234 -15.28 22.60 38.32
N GLN A 235 -14.58 22.65 39.46
CA GLN A 235 -13.13 22.86 39.52
C GLN A 235 -12.34 21.60 39.09
N VAL A 236 -12.98 20.44 39.08
CA VAL A 236 -12.47 19.18 38.55
C VAL A 236 -13.50 18.66 37.56
N ILE A 237 -13.08 18.40 36.35
CA ILE A 237 -13.95 18.00 35.24
C ILE A 237 -14.01 16.46 35.21
N PRO A 238 -15.16 15.82 35.49
CA PRO A 238 -15.24 14.37 35.47
C PRO A 238 -15.33 13.84 34.04
N PHE A 239 -14.60 12.77 33.74
CA PHE A 239 -14.73 12.00 32.50
C PHE A 239 -15.58 10.75 32.71
N THR A 240 -16.29 10.32 31.68
CA THR A 240 -17.12 9.10 31.70
C THR A 240 -16.75 8.18 30.55
N ASP A 241 -16.49 6.91 30.85
CA ASP A 241 -16.28 5.87 29.83
C ASP A 241 -17.60 5.63 29.07
N VAL A 242 -17.62 5.99 27.80
CA VAL A 242 -18.77 5.86 26.88
C VAL A 242 -18.54 4.80 25.80
N SER A 243 -17.49 3.98 25.94
CA SER A 243 -17.00 3.09 24.87
C SER A 243 -18.07 2.16 24.30
N ASP A 244 -18.90 1.54 25.16
CA ASP A 244 -19.97 0.65 24.74
C ASP A 244 -21.11 1.40 24.03
N ALA A 245 -21.43 2.60 24.49
CA ALA A 245 -22.47 3.43 23.87
C ALA A 245 -22.01 3.99 22.52
N ALA A 246 -20.72 4.32 22.41
CA ALA A 246 -20.10 4.86 21.21
C ALA A 246 -19.74 3.79 20.16
N GLY A 247 -19.83 2.50 20.50
CA GLY A 247 -19.55 1.40 19.57
C GLY A 247 -18.07 1.07 19.39
N ILE A 248 -17.20 1.47 20.32
CA ILE A 248 -15.75 1.19 20.24
C ILE A 248 -15.47 -0.29 20.50
N HIS A 249 -14.67 -0.93 19.65
CA HIS A 249 -14.28 -2.31 19.91
C HIS A 249 -13.35 -2.42 21.12
N GLY A 250 -13.59 -3.43 21.96
CA GLY A 250 -12.84 -3.61 23.19
C GLY A 250 -12.65 -5.06 23.58
N GLY A 251 -12.59 -5.97 22.60
CA GLY A 251 -12.50 -7.41 22.81
C GLY A 251 -11.21 -7.87 23.48
N GLY A 252 -11.17 -9.16 23.87
CA GLY A 252 -9.97 -9.78 24.45
C GLY A 252 -8.82 -10.00 23.47
N LEU A 253 -9.06 -9.82 22.18
CA LEU A 253 -8.08 -9.96 21.09
C LEU A 253 -7.29 -8.67 20.82
N ASN A 254 -7.56 -7.61 21.57
CA ASN A 254 -7.02 -6.29 21.28
C ASN A 254 -5.55 -6.18 21.64
N PHE A 255 -4.71 -5.80 20.68
CA PHE A 255 -3.27 -5.60 20.84
C PHE A 255 -2.87 -4.24 20.28
N SER A 256 -3.58 -3.18 20.73
CA SER A 256 -3.45 -1.87 20.11
C SER A 256 -2.16 -1.16 20.48
N LEU A 257 -1.44 -0.66 19.46
CA LEU A 257 -0.11 -0.06 19.61
C LEU A 257 -0.02 1.40 19.13
N GLY A 258 -0.84 1.81 18.18
CA GLY A 258 -0.88 3.16 17.60
C GLY A 258 -2.29 3.74 17.59
N VAL A 259 -2.41 5.07 17.73
CA VAL A 259 -3.67 5.80 17.59
C VAL A 259 -3.39 7.16 16.92
N SER A 260 -4.23 7.53 15.97
CA SER A 260 -4.26 8.87 15.37
C SER A 260 -5.69 9.37 15.29
N THR A 261 -5.88 10.67 15.56
CA THR A 261 -7.18 11.37 15.49
C THR A 261 -7.10 12.42 14.39
N CYS A 262 -8.04 12.37 13.44
CA CYS A 262 -8.10 13.27 12.29
C CYS A 262 -9.48 13.14 11.61
N ASP A 263 -10.03 14.21 11.03
CA ASP A 263 -11.23 14.14 10.17
C ASP A 263 -10.86 13.62 8.78
N VAL A 264 -10.89 12.29 8.61
CA VAL A 264 -10.35 11.59 7.42
C VAL A 264 -11.29 11.64 6.22
N ASN A 265 -12.58 11.91 6.44
CA ASN A 265 -13.61 12.04 5.40
C ASN A 265 -14.01 13.50 5.10
N ASP A 266 -13.31 14.47 5.71
CA ASP A 266 -13.51 15.92 5.54
C ASP A 266 -14.96 16.37 5.79
N ASP A 267 -15.56 15.78 6.82
CA ASP A 267 -16.97 15.94 7.16
C ASP A 267 -17.21 16.92 8.32
N GLY A 268 -16.10 17.37 8.94
CA GLY A 268 -15.99 18.27 10.07
C GLY A 268 -15.75 17.57 11.41
N TRP A 269 -16.02 16.26 11.51
CA TRP A 269 -15.97 15.52 12.77
C TRP A 269 -14.70 14.66 12.83
N PRO A 270 -13.95 14.67 13.95
CA PRO A 270 -12.73 13.90 14.03
C PRO A 270 -13.04 12.40 14.13
N ASP A 271 -12.30 11.63 13.35
CA ASP A 271 -12.30 10.18 13.30
C ASP A 271 -11.10 9.60 14.08
N VAL A 272 -11.08 8.28 14.26
CA VAL A 272 -10.00 7.59 14.99
C VAL A 272 -9.46 6.42 14.17
N TYR A 273 -8.15 6.38 13.94
CA TYR A 273 -7.45 5.21 13.41
C TYR A 273 -6.62 4.53 14.50
N VAL A 274 -6.74 3.21 14.62
CA VAL A 274 -6.04 2.39 15.63
C VAL A 274 -5.36 1.21 14.96
N THR A 275 -4.08 1.01 15.23
CA THR A 275 -3.32 -0.15 14.77
C THR A 275 -3.32 -1.27 15.80
N ASN A 276 -3.29 -2.53 15.33
CA ASN A 276 -3.17 -3.71 16.18
C ASN A 276 -2.03 -4.63 15.76
N ASP A 277 -1.37 -5.19 16.77
CA ASP A 277 -0.36 -6.22 16.58
C ASP A 277 -1.00 -7.61 16.34
N TYR A 278 -0.27 -8.48 15.64
CA TYR A 278 -0.61 -9.88 15.34
C TYR A 278 -1.83 -10.16 14.45
N GLU A 279 -2.91 -10.67 15.05
CA GLU A 279 -4.05 -11.25 14.34
C GLU A 279 -5.26 -10.33 14.35
N GLU A 280 -5.41 -9.44 15.34
CA GLU A 280 -6.53 -8.50 15.30
C GLU A 280 -6.34 -7.48 14.18
N GLN A 281 -7.45 -6.98 13.63
CA GLN A 281 -7.41 -5.99 12.56
C GLN A 281 -7.18 -4.58 13.12
N ASP A 282 -6.64 -3.69 12.30
CA ASP A 282 -6.69 -2.24 12.55
C ASP A 282 -8.15 -1.75 12.51
N PHE A 283 -8.42 -0.62 13.17
CA PHE A 283 -9.76 -0.02 13.23
C PHE A 283 -9.74 1.42 12.70
N LEU A 284 -10.52 1.69 11.67
CA LEU A 284 -10.88 3.04 11.23
C LEU A 284 -12.30 3.35 11.70
N TYR A 285 -12.41 4.15 12.76
CA TYR A 285 -13.67 4.57 13.34
C TYR A 285 -14.11 5.91 12.76
N LEU A 286 -15.16 5.91 11.93
CA LEU A 286 -15.77 7.12 11.40
C LEU A 286 -16.85 7.65 12.33
N ASN A 287 -16.75 8.91 12.73
CA ASN A 287 -17.68 9.56 13.62
C ASN A 287 -19.05 9.74 12.95
N GLN A 288 -20.12 9.23 13.56
CA GLN A 288 -21.48 9.30 13.02
C GLN A 288 -22.23 10.57 13.45
N ARG A 289 -21.58 11.48 14.19
CA ARG A 289 -22.12 12.78 14.64
C ARG A 289 -23.30 12.69 15.61
N ASP A 290 -23.52 11.52 16.17
CA ASP A 290 -24.58 11.22 17.14
C ASP A 290 -24.03 10.61 18.44
N GLY A 291 -22.71 10.71 18.63
CA GLY A 291 -21.99 10.12 19.74
C GLY A 291 -21.54 8.67 19.50
N THR A 292 -21.76 8.12 18.31
CA THR A 292 -21.33 6.76 17.92
C THR A 292 -20.30 6.77 16.79
N PHE A 293 -19.57 5.67 16.64
CA PHE A 293 -18.61 5.43 15.56
C PHE A 293 -18.99 4.21 14.72
N LEU A 294 -18.70 4.31 13.42
CA LEU A 294 -18.74 3.20 12.47
C LEU A 294 -17.33 2.63 12.28
N ASP A 295 -17.11 1.34 12.52
CA ASP A 295 -15.92 0.65 12.01
C ASP A 295 -16.01 0.53 10.48
N ALA A 296 -15.21 1.33 9.79
CA ALA A 296 -15.14 1.41 8.34
C ALA A 296 -13.93 0.65 7.75
N THR A 297 -13.11 -0.04 8.55
CA THR A 297 -11.84 -0.64 8.10
C THR A 297 -12.00 -1.44 6.81
N LYS A 298 -12.92 -2.42 6.79
CA LYS A 298 -13.10 -3.33 5.64
C LYS A 298 -13.74 -2.70 4.42
N SER A 299 -14.43 -1.57 4.59
CA SER A 299 -15.01 -0.81 3.48
C SER A 299 -14.05 0.23 2.91
N SER A 300 -13.04 0.64 3.69
CA SER A 300 -12.10 1.70 3.33
C SER A 300 -10.73 1.18 2.89
N LEU A 301 -10.23 0.13 3.53
CA LEU A 301 -8.87 -0.40 3.36
C LEU A 301 -8.95 -1.83 2.80
N PHE A 302 -8.36 -2.10 1.63
CA PHE A 302 -8.47 -3.43 1.00
C PHE A 302 -7.52 -4.46 1.63
N HIS A 303 -6.36 -4.01 2.10
CA HIS A 303 -5.49 -4.76 3.01
C HIS A 303 -4.70 -3.81 3.92
N ILE A 304 -4.20 -4.36 5.03
CA ILE A 304 -3.53 -3.62 6.11
C ILE A 304 -2.25 -4.33 6.55
N SER A 305 -1.44 -3.66 7.38
CA SER A 305 -0.31 -4.28 8.06
C SER A 305 -0.77 -5.41 8.98
N ARG A 306 0.07 -6.42 9.19
CA ARG A 306 -0.24 -7.55 10.08
C ARG A 306 0.10 -7.23 11.52
N ASN A 307 1.27 -6.65 11.72
CA ASN A 307 1.80 -6.33 13.04
C ASN A 307 1.84 -4.80 13.16
N GLY A 308 0.66 -4.17 13.20
CA GLY A 308 0.54 -2.72 13.21
C GLY A 308 1.15 -2.12 14.47
N MET A 309 2.23 -1.35 14.30
CA MET A 309 2.96 -0.67 15.37
C MET A 309 2.47 0.78 15.50
N GLY A 310 3.33 1.79 15.30
CA GLY A 310 2.88 3.18 15.27
C GLY A 310 2.18 3.56 13.97
N THR A 311 1.44 4.66 14.02
CA THR A 311 0.70 5.24 12.90
C THR A 311 0.77 6.77 12.92
N ASP A 312 0.67 7.38 11.75
CA ASP A 312 0.53 8.82 11.57
C ASP A 312 -0.34 9.13 10.35
N ILE A 313 -1.02 10.28 10.37
CA ILE A 313 -1.96 10.72 9.34
C ILE A 313 -1.57 12.12 8.85
N ALA A 314 -1.41 12.30 7.53
CA ALA A 314 -1.13 13.60 6.92
C ALA A 314 -1.49 13.62 5.43
N ASP A 315 -1.80 14.80 4.89
CA ASP A 315 -1.79 15.03 3.44
C ASP A 315 -0.33 15.14 2.97
N TYR A 316 0.30 14.00 2.66
CA TYR A 316 1.73 13.97 2.33
C TYR A 316 2.00 14.38 0.87
N ASN A 317 0.99 14.27 0.00
CA ASN A 317 1.12 14.57 -1.43
C ASN A 317 0.50 15.93 -1.83
N ASN A 318 0.00 16.70 -0.84
CA ASN A 318 -0.62 18.01 -1.01
C ASN A 318 -1.83 17.99 -1.98
N ASP A 319 -2.61 16.89 -2.01
CA ASP A 319 -3.81 16.76 -2.84
C ASP A 319 -5.11 17.19 -2.14
N GLY A 320 -5.00 17.50 -0.84
CA GLY A 320 -6.10 17.96 -0.01
C GLY A 320 -6.82 16.89 0.78
N LYS A 321 -6.42 15.63 0.70
CA LYS A 321 -6.93 14.55 1.57
C LYS A 321 -5.78 14.00 2.41
N VAL A 322 -6.14 13.49 3.58
CA VAL A 322 -5.16 12.89 4.48
C VAL A 322 -4.96 11.41 4.18
N ASP A 323 -3.72 10.98 4.28
CA ASP A 323 -3.27 9.62 4.03
C ASP A 323 -2.79 8.97 5.33
N ILE A 324 -2.83 7.64 5.41
CA ILE A 324 -2.53 6.89 6.65
C ILE A 324 -1.25 6.08 6.46
N MET A 325 -0.27 6.31 7.32
CA MET A 325 0.92 5.46 7.43
C MET A 325 0.81 4.52 8.62
N THR A 326 1.09 3.23 8.41
CA THR A 326 1.18 2.22 9.46
C THR A 326 2.50 1.48 9.36
N LEU A 327 3.22 1.38 10.48
CA LEU A 327 4.48 0.65 10.57
C LEU A 327 4.28 -0.82 10.96
N ASP A 328 5.17 -1.67 10.48
CA ASP A 328 5.29 -3.12 10.74
C ASP A 328 6.80 -3.45 10.89
N MET A 329 7.16 -4.73 10.86
CA MET A 329 8.49 -5.25 11.16
C MET A 329 9.22 -5.85 9.94
N TRP A 330 8.92 -5.40 8.71
CA TRP A 330 9.51 -5.97 7.49
C TRP A 330 10.91 -5.41 7.18
N PRO A 331 11.99 -6.23 7.21
CA PRO A 331 13.35 -5.73 6.97
C PRO A 331 13.62 -5.36 5.51
N GLU A 332 14.54 -4.42 5.26
CA GLU A 332 14.93 -4.06 3.88
C GLU A 332 15.84 -5.10 3.21
N ASP A 333 16.68 -5.80 4.00
CA ASP A 333 17.75 -6.64 3.47
C ASP A 333 17.35 -8.13 3.40
N ASN A 334 17.93 -8.84 2.43
CA ASN A 334 17.64 -10.26 2.22
C ASN A 334 18.03 -11.14 3.41
N TYR A 335 19.13 -10.82 4.11
CA TYR A 335 19.60 -11.66 5.21
C TYR A 335 18.54 -11.70 6.32
N ARG A 336 18.06 -10.53 6.76
CA ARG A 336 17.03 -10.44 7.80
C ARG A 336 15.68 -10.94 7.32
N GLN A 337 15.24 -10.60 6.10
CA GLN A 337 13.97 -11.11 5.56
C GLN A 337 13.93 -12.65 5.58
N LYS A 338 15.00 -13.33 5.18
CA LYS A 338 15.06 -14.80 5.14
C LYS A 338 15.31 -15.44 6.52
N LEU A 339 15.82 -14.68 7.48
CA LEU A 339 16.04 -15.15 8.86
C LEU A 339 14.79 -15.03 9.73
N LEU A 340 14.00 -13.96 9.53
CA LEU A 340 12.85 -13.62 10.38
C LEU A 340 11.51 -14.11 9.81
N LYS A 341 11.42 -14.40 8.50
CA LYS A 341 10.20 -14.90 7.87
C LYS A 341 10.25 -16.41 7.66
N GLY A 342 9.22 -17.09 8.15
CA GLY A 342 8.95 -18.49 7.86
C GLY A 342 8.43 -18.74 6.43
N PRO A 343 8.05 -19.99 6.09
CA PRO A 343 7.39 -20.29 4.83
C PRO A 343 6.02 -19.60 4.73
N ASP A 344 5.54 -19.44 3.50
CA ASP A 344 4.18 -18.96 3.23
C ASP A 344 3.13 -19.96 3.75
N ASP A 345 2.31 -19.56 4.73
CA ASP A 345 1.24 -20.38 5.31
C ASP A 345 -0.14 -19.92 4.80
N ARG A 346 -0.42 -20.30 3.55
CA ARG A 346 -1.63 -19.91 2.82
C ARG A 346 -2.91 -20.45 3.43
N HIS A 347 -2.85 -21.68 3.94
CA HIS A 347 -4.01 -22.30 4.57
C HIS A 347 -4.39 -21.54 5.84
N ARG A 348 -3.40 -21.17 6.67
CA ARG A 348 -3.64 -20.27 7.81
C ARG A 348 -4.18 -18.92 7.34
N TYR A 349 -3.57 -18.28 6.34
CA TYR A 349 -4.04 -16.99 5.82
C TYR A 349 -5.50 -17.04 5.36
N LYS A 350 -5.89 -18.04 4.55
CA LYS A 350 -7.26 -18.23 4.09
C LYS A 350 -8.22 -18.45 5.27
N LEU A 351 -7.87 -19.34 6.21
CA LEU A 351 -8.69 -19.59 7.39
C LEU A 351 -8.89 -18.34 8.26
N MET A 352 -7.89 -17.48 8.37
CA MET A 352 -8.00 -16.19 9.08
C MET A 352 -9.04 -15.30 8.41
N VAL A 353 -8.91 -15.05 7.10
CA VAL A 353 -9.88 -14.24 6.34
C VAL A 353 -11.29 -14.83 6.46
N ASP A 354 -11.44 -16.15 6.27
CA ASP A 354 -12.72 -16.85 6.39
C ASP A 354 -13.31 -16.79 7.82
N SER A 355 -12.46 -16.64 8.85
CA SER A 355 -12.87 -16.45 10.26
C SER A 355 -13.24 -15.00 10.59
N GLY A 356 -13.19 -14.10 9.60
CA GLY A 356 -13.59 -12.71 9.72
C GLY A 356 -12.45 -11.75 10.08
N TYR A 357 -11.20 -12.17 9.98
CA TYR A 357 -10.05 -11.26 10.02
C TYR A 357 -9.89 -10.46 8.72
N HIS A 358 -8.97 -9.50 8.70
CA HIS A 358 -8.68 -8.70 7.51
C HIS A 358 -7.65 -9.41 6.61
N HIS A 359 -7.48 -8.92 5.39
CA HIS A 359 -6.27 -9.17 4.61
C HIS A 359 -5.11 -8.40 5.26
N GLN A 360 -4.18 -9.14 5.87
CA GLN A 360 -3.07 -8.60 6.67
C GLN A 360 -1.71 -9.05 6.11
N GLN A 361 -0.78 -8.12 5.94
CA GLN A 361 0.55 -8.36 5.37
C GLN A 361 1.66 -7.84 6.30
N MET A 362 2.71 -8.63 6.50
CA MET A 362 3.86 -8.24 7.34
C MET A 362 4.76 -7.26 6.57
N ARG A 363 4.34 -5.99 6.53
CA ARG A 363 5.03 -4.84 5.93
C ARG A 363 4.36 -3.53 6.35
N ASN A 364 5.08 -2.42 6.26
CA ASN A 364 4.45 -1.12 6.44
C ASN A 364 3.43 -0.88 5.32
N THR A 365 2.36 -0.17 5.62
CA THR A 365 1.36 0.23 4.63
C THR A 365 1.23 1.76 4.58
N LEU A 366 1.14 2.29 3.37
CA LEU A 366 0.83 3.70 3.10
C LEU A 366 -0.48 3.77 2.33
N GLN A 367 -1.55 4.14 3.02
CA GLN A 367 -2.91 4.19 2.49
C GLN A 367 -3.18 5.57 1.92
N LEU A 368 -3.18 5.68 0.59
CA LEU A 368 -3.45 6.89 -0.16
C LEU A 368 -4.97 7.08 -0.34
N GLN A 369 -5.54 8.19 0.13
CA GLN A 369 -6.97 8.46 0.05
C GLN A 369 -7.39 8.83 -1.38
N ARG A 370 -8.37 8.11 -1.92
CA ARG A 370 -8.79 8.23 -3.33
C ARG A 370 -10.15 8.90 -3.51
N GLY A 371 -10.78 9.32 -2.43
CA GLY A 371 -12.09 9.96 -2.40
C GLY A 371 -13.07 9.25 -1.47
N LEU A 372 -14.30 9.74 -1.46
CA LEU A 372 -15.39 9.20 -0.67
C LEU A 372 -16.36 8.41 -1.55
N ASP A 373 -16.93 7.34 -1.01
CA ASP A 373 -18.06 6.62 -1.62
C ASP A 373 -19.38 7.39 -1.44
N GLU A 374 -20.47 6.83 -1.99
CA GLU A 374 -21.81 7.43 -1.91
C GLU A 374 -22.32 7.62 -0.47
N LYS A 375 -21.75 6.91 0.51
CA LYS A 375 -22.10 7.00 1.93
C LYS A 375 -21.17 7.92 2.71
N GLY A 376 -20.18 8.53 2.06
CA GLY A 376 -19.17 9.37 2.72
C GLY A 376 -18.04 8.56 3.38
N ILE A 377 -17.89 7.28 3.04
CA ILE A 377 -16.78 6.44 3.53
C ILE A 377 -15.55 6.70 2.65
N PRO A 378 -14.39 7.04 3.21
CA PRO A 378 -13.16 7.23 2.44
C PRO A 378 -12.64 5.89 1.91
N ILE A 379 -12.19 5.87 0.67
CA ILE A 379 -11.60 4.68 0.02
C ILE A 379 -10.10 4.93 -0.19
N PHE A 380 -9.27 3.95 0.14
CA PHE A 380 -7.82 4.07 0.05
C PHE A 380 -7.19 3.05 -0.91
N SER A 381 -6.04 3.44 -1.48
CA SER A 381 -5.12 2.56 -2.21
C SER A 381 -3.85 2.39 -1.38
N GLU A 382 -3.43 1.15 -1.10
CA GLU A 382 -2.17 0.89 -0.39
C GLU A 382 -0.99 0.98 -1.36
N ILE A 383 -0.06 1.92 -1.18
CA ILE A 383 1.01 2.20 -2.15
C ILE A 383 2.42 2.13 -1.55
N GLY A 384 2.61 1.56 -0.36
CA GLY A 384 3.87 1.58 0.39
C GLY A 384 5.05 0.95 -0.36
N GLN A 385 4.81 -0.04 -1.23
CA GLN A 385 5.87 -0.66 -2.03
C GLN A 385 6.30 0.25 -3.19
N LEU A 386 5.32 0.85 -3.88
CA LEU A 386 5.56 1.85 -4.92
C LEU A 386 6.24 3.09 -4.34
N ALA A 387 5.77 3.56 -3.18
CA ALA A 387 6.27 4.73 -2.50
C ALA A 387 7.69 4.52 -1.94
N GLY A 388 8.10 3.27 -1.75
CA GLY A 388 9.45 2.92 -1.28
C GLY A 388 9.59 2.86 0.25
N VAL A 389 8.48 2.82 0.99
CA VAL A 389 8.45 2.88 2.47
C VAL A 389 7.92 1.60 3.13
N SER A 390 7.65 0.54 2.36
CA SER A 390 7.09 -0.72 2.87
C SER A 390 8.02 -1.54 3.79
N ALA A 391 9.33 -1.22 3.82
CA ALA A 391 10.34 -2.03 4.48
C ALA A 391 11.34 -1.15 5.24
N THR A 392 11.21 -1.13 6.57
CA THR A 392 12.07 -0.35 7.48
C THR A 392 12.46 -1.17 8.70
N ASP A 393 12.41 -2.50 8.68
CA ASP A 393 12.73 -3.37 9.84
C ASP A 393 11.77 -3.15 11.02
N TRP A 394 12.18 -3.48 12.26
CA TRP A 394 11.39 -3.27 13.49
C TRP A 394 11.08 -1.80 13.77
N SER A 395 9.97 -1.32 13.23
CA SER A 395 9.66 0.10 13.13
C SER A 395 8.62 0.54 14.17
N TRP A 396 8.83 1.71 14.79
CA TRP A 396 8.01 2.17 15.91
C TRP A 396 7.24 3.46 15.64
N SER A 397 7.92 4.61 15.51
CA SER A 397 7.29 5.93 15.35
C SER A 397 7.36 6.39 13.89
N PRO A 398 6.24 6.52 13.17
CA PRO A 398 6.20 7.27 11.93
C PRO A 398 5.91 8.75 12.23
N LEU A 399 6.61 9.66 11.57
CA LEU A 399 6.35 11.10 11.64
C LEU A 399 6.35 11.68 10.23
N PHE A 400 5.19 12.17 9.77
CA PHE A 400 5.09 13.02 8.59
C PHE A 400 5.41 14.47 8.96
N VAL A 401 6.53 14.95 8.45
CA VAL A 401 7.11 16.26 8.80
C VAL A 401 7.99 16.75 7.66
N ASP A 402 7.94 18.04 7.33
CA ASP A 402 8.81 18.67 6.31
C ASP A 402 10.17 19.01 6.95
N LEU A 403 11.20 18.22 6.66
CA LEU A 403 12.50 18.30 7.36
C LEU A 403 13.50 19.22 6.66
N ASP A 404 13.29 19.52 5.37
CA ASP A 404 14.16 20.42 4.59
C ASP A 404 13.47 21.73 4.16
N ASN A 405 12.24 21.96 4.62
CA ASN A 405 11.40 23.14 4.37
C ASN A 405 10.97 23.32 2.89
N ASP A 406 11.03 22.27 2.07
CA ASP A 406 10.70 22.37 0.64
C ASP A 406 9.19 22.39 0.31
N GLY A 407 8.33 22.19 1.32
CA GLY A 407 6.88 22.20 1.22
C GLY A 407 6.24 20.81 1.09
N TRP A 408 7.04 19.74 1.10
CA TRP A 408 6.59 18.36 1.08
C TRP A 408 6.87 17.68 2.41
N LYS A 409 5.93 16.84 2.86
CA LYS A 409 6.08 16.13 4.13
C LYS A 409 6.98 14.93 3.87
N ASP A 410 8.14 14.93 4.50
CA ASP A 410 9.04 13.78 4.58
C ASP A 410 8.53 12.77 5.60
N LEU A 411 9.13 11.60 5.65
CA LEU A 411 8.80 10.55 6.61
C LEU A 411 10.03 10.15 7.43
N PHE A 412 9.94 10.33 8.75
CA PHE A 412 10.91 9.80 9.70
C PHE A 412 10.36 8.56 10.42
N VAL A 413 11.19 7.52 10.59
CA VAL A 413 10.82 6.26 11.23
C VAL A 413 11.87 5.81 12.24
N THR A 414 11.47 5.66 13.52
CA THR A 414 12.34 5.05 14.55
C THR A 414 12.39 3.54 14.45
N ASN A 415 13.49 2.95 14.91
CA ASN A 415 13.81 1.56 14.63
C ASN A 415 14.64 0.85 15.72
N GLY A 416 14.60 -0.48 15.65
CA GLY A 416 15.47 -1.38 16.36
C GLY A 416 14.71 -2.29 17.30
N TYR A 417 15.35 -3.39 17.69
CA TYR A 417 14.77 -4.32 18.65
C TYR A 417 15.82 -5.03 19.47
N LEU A 418 15.62 -5.06 20.80
CA LEU A 418 16.64 -5.57 21.71
C LEU A 418 16.87 -7.08 21.53
N ARG A 419 15.82 -7.87 21.25
CA ARG A 419 15.91 -9.34 21.10
C ARG A 419 15.05 -9.83 19.92
N ASP A 420 15.69 -10.35 18.87
CA ASP A 420 14.99 -10.93 17.70
C ASP A 420 14.36 -12.30 18.04
N PHE A 421 13.26 -12.30 18.82
CA PHE A 421 12.55 -13.54 19.20
C PHE A 421 11.88 -14.24 18.02
N THR A 422 11.63 -13.52 16.91
CA THR A 422 11.08 -14.05 15.65
C THR A 422 12.10 -14.76 14.77
N SER A 423 13.38 -14.78 15.16
CA SER A 423 14.42 -15.49 14.40
C SER A 423 14.05 -16.97 14.21
N MET A 424 13.94 -17.41 12.96
CA MET A 424 13.58 -18.80 12.64
C MET A 424 14.62 -19.80 13.13
N ASP A 425 15.90 -19.41 13.18
CA ASP A 425 16.95 -20.25 13.76
C ASP A 425 16.77 -20.43 15.27
N PHE A 426 16.45 -19.36 16.00
CA PHE A 426 16.14 -19.42 17.41
C PHE A 426 14.90 -20.30 17.68
N LEU A 427 13.80 -20.04 16.97
CA LEU A 427 12.52 -20.73 17.14
C LEU A 427 12.60 -22.22 16.81
N LYS A 428 13.24 -22.60 15.69
CA LYS A 428 13.29 -24.01 15.23
C LYS A 428 14.44 -24.82 15.82
N PHE A 429 15.57 -24.21 16.18
CA PHE A 429 16.75 -24.96 16.62
C PHE A 429 17.13 -24.66 18.07
N THR A 430 17.35 -23.40 18.43
CA THR A 430 17.83 -23.04 19.79
C THR A 430 16.85 -23.47 20.87
N VAL A 431 15.56 -23.14 20.72
CA VAL A 431 14.53 -23.51 21.71
C VAL A 431 14.41 -25.03 21.86
N GLU A 432 14.44 -25.79 20.75
CA GLU A 432 14.37 -27.25 20.81
C GLU A 432 15.60 -27.88 21.48
N GLU A 433 16.79 -27.38 21.19
CA GLU A 433 18.04 -27.86 21.80
C GLU A 433 18.03 -27.64 23.32
N GLU A 434 17.62 -26.45 23.76
CA GLU A 434 17.55 -26.13 25.18
C GLU A 434 16.46 -26.92 25.91
N LYS A 435 15.30 -27.13 25.27
CA LYS A 435 14.28 -28.06 25.78
C LYS A 435 14.85 -29.48 25.97
N LYS A 436 15.59 -30.00 24.99
CA LYS A 436 16.23 -31.34 25.09
C LYS A 436 17.28 -31.40 26.19
N LYS A 437 18.13 -30.37 26.35
CA LYS A 437 19.14 -30.29 27.42
C LYS A 437 18.49 -30.24 28.81
N ALA A 438 17.45 -29.41 28.98
CA ALA A 438 16.71 -29.31 30.23
C ALA A 438 16.06 -30.66 30.61
N GLN A 439 15.40 -31.30 29.64
CA GLN A 439 14.82 -32.63 29.80
C GLN A 439 15.88 -33.69 30.16
N ALA A 440 17.01 -33.72 29.46
CA ALA A 440 18.11 -34.65 29.73
C ALA A 440 18.75 -34.44 31.13
N ALA A 441 18.72 -33.20 31.63
CA ALA A 441 19.20 -32.84 32.95
C ALA A 441 18.15 -33.01 34.07
N GLY A 442 16.91 -33.39 33.74
CA GLY A 442 15.80 -33.47 34.71
C GLY A 442 15.43 -32.11 35.32
N LYS A 443 15.64 -31.02 34.59
CA LYS A 443 15.38 -29.64 35.03
C LYS A 443 14.31 -28.99 34.17
N GLU A 444 13.63 -28.00 34.72
CA GLU A 444 12.79 -27.09 33.94
C GLU A 444 13.65 -26.16 33.08
N LEU A 445 13.08 -25.71 31.96
CA LEU A 445 13.73 -24.78 31.05
C LEU A 445 13.79 -23.39 31.70
N LYS A 446 14.99 -22.87 31.90
CA LYS A 446 15.18 -21.50 32.40
C LYS A 446 15.06 -20.49 31.26
N LEU A 447 13.99 -19.71 31.28
CA LEU A 447 13.69 -18.76 30.19
C LEU A 447 14.73 -17.65 30.07
N ASP A 448 15.27 -17.16 31.18
CA ASP A 448 16.29 -16.09 31.19
C ASP A 448 17.61 -16.52 30.52
N GLU A 449 18.03 -17.78 30.72
CA GLU A 449 19.21 -18.35 30.06
C GLU A 449 18.99 -18.55 28.55
N VAL A 450 17.74 -18.81 28.14
CA VAL A 450 17.35 -18.94 26.73
C VAL A 450 17.30 -17.58 26.03
N VAL A 451 16.71 -16.55 26.66
CA VAL A 451 16.62 -15.18 26.11
C VAL A 451 18.00 -14.59 25.83
N LYS A 452 18.98 -14.84 26.71
CA LYS A 452 20.37 -14.37 26.52
C LYS A 452 21.05 -14.90 25.25
N LYS A 453 20.50 -15.94 24.60
CA LYS A 453 20.99 -16.51 23.34
C LYS A 453 20.37 -15.85 22.11
N MET A 454 19.34 -15.02 22.26
CA MET A 454 18.78 -14.24 21.16
C MET A 454 19.73 -13.12 20.77
N THR A 455 19.86 -12.88 19.47
CA THR A 455 20.58 -11.74 18.92
C THR A 455 19.84 -10.44 19.17
N SER A 456 20.59 -9.35 19.28
CA SER A 456 20.06 -7.98 19.32
C SER A 456 20.32 -7.31 17.99
N THR A 457 19.36 -6.53 17.51
CA THR A 457 19.48 -5.80 16.25
C THR A 457 19.35 -4.31 16.52
N LYS A 458 20.48 -3.62 16.41
CA LYS A 458 20.52 -2.16 16.29
C LYS A 458 20.50 -1.81 14.82
N THR A 459 19.51 -1.03 14.43
CA THR A 459 19.34 -0.46 13.09
C THR A 459 19.47 1.07 13.22
N SER A 460 19.66 1.75 12.09
CA SER A 460 19.49 3.20 12.08
C SER A 460 18.01 3.53 11.95
N ASP A 461 17.64 4.70 12.46
CA ASP A 461 16.38 5.33 12.07
C ASP A 461 16.35 5.58 10.56
N TYR A 462 15.15 5.66 9.99
CA TYR A 462 14.96 5.95 8.59
C TYR A 462 14.48 7.38 8.40
N ALA A 463 15.06 8.06 7.41
CA ALA A 463 14.52 9.31 6.88
C ALA A 463 14.28 9.17 5.38
N PHE A 464 13.10 9.56 4.96
CA PHE A 464 12.60 9.45 3.60
C PHE A 464 12.21 10.81 3.09
N ARG A 465 12.95 11.33 2.12
CA ARG A 465 12.62 12.58 1.45
C ARG A 465 11.49 12.38 0.45
N ASN A 466 10.46 13.21 0.51
CA ASN A 466 9.34 13.16 -0.42
C ASN A 466 9.77 13.68 -1.80
N ASN A 467 9.49 12.92 -2.87
CA ASN A 467 9.89 13.28 -4.23
C ASN A 467 8.82 14.11 -4.97
N GLY A 468 7.67 14.40 -4.35
CA GLY A 468 6.55 15.13 -4.96
C GLY A 468 5.79 14.37 -6.04
N ASN A 469 5.98 13.05 -6.14
CA ASN A 469 5.41 12.19 -7.18
C ASN A 469 4.84 10.88 -6.59
N LEU A 470 4.36 10.93 -5.34
CA LEU A 470 3.90 9.80 -4.51
C LEU A 470 4.99 8.85 -4.02
N THR A 471 6.26 9.07 -4.37
CA THR A 471 7.39 8.24 -3.93
C THR A 471 8.32 8.98 -2.98
N PHE A 472 9.10 8.20 -2.24
CA PHE A 472 10.14 8.68 -1.34
C PHE A 472 11.53 8.19 -1.77
N SER A 473 12.55 8.96 -1.40
CA SER A 473 13.96 8.56 -1.47
C SER A 473 14.50 8.35 -0.06
N ASN A 474 15.14 7.21 0.22
CA ASN A 474 15.80 6.98 1.51
C ASN A 474 17.05 7.87 1.61
N THR A 475 16.98 8.90 2.44
CA THR A 475 18.02 9.92 2.65
C THR A 475 18.75 9.76 3.99
N THR A 476 18.50 8.69 4.75
CA THR A 476 19.08 8.45 6.09
C THR A 476 20.57 8.78 6.16
N LYS A 477 21.36 8.27 5.21
CA LYS A 477 22.81 8.49 5.19
C LYS A 477 23.19 9.90 4.73
N GLU A 478 22.49 10.44 3.74
CA GLU A 478 22.75 11.77 3.18
C GLU A 478 22.43 12.87 4.19
N TRP A 479 21.42 12.64 5.03
CA TRP A 479 20.98 13.54 6.08
C TRP A 479 21.71 13.33 7.42
N GLY A 480 22.60 12.34 7.53
CA GLY A 480 23.45 12.15 8.71
C GLY A 480 22.85 11.30 9.84
N LEU A 481 21.76 10.57 9.57
CA LEU A 481 20.99 9.78 10.54
C LEU A 481 21.39 8.29 10.58
N GLN A 482 22.53 7.89 9.99
CA GLN A 482 22.96 6.49 9.91
C GLN A 482 23.48 5.87 11.23
N SER A 483 23.30 6.52 12.38
CA SER A 483 23.76 5.97 13.65
C SER A 483 22.86 4.81 14.07
N LEU A 484 23.46 3.67 14.42
CA LEU A 484 22.70 2.52 14.90
C LEU A 484 22.26 2.76 16.35
N ASN A 485 20.98 2.59 16.64
CA ASN A 485 20.38 2.80 17.95
C ASN A 485 19.26 1.76 18.21
N LEU A 486 18.57 1.92 19.33
CA LEU A 486 17.32 1.23 19.68
C LEU A 486 16.30 2.29 20.06
N SER A 487 15.71 2.95 19.06
CA SER A 487 14.80 4.08 19.25
C SER A 487 13.35 3.60 19.16
N PHE A 488 12.49 4.12 20.04
CA PHE A 488 11.07 3.75 20.08
C PHE A 488 10.21 4.99 19.89
N GLY A 489 9.88 5.69 20.99
CA GLY A 489 9.17 6.96 20.89
C GLY A 489 10.03 8.07 20.29
N SER A 490 9.43 8.86 19.41
CA SER A 490 10.02 10.09 18.88
C SER A 490 9.02 11.24 18.82
N THR A 491 9.56 12.45 18.71
CA THR A 491 8.83 13.69 18.46
C THR A 491 9.72 14.65 17.65
N TYR A 492 9.13 15.75 17.16
CA TYR A 492 9.83 16.87 16.55
C TYR A 492 9.39 18.21 17.17
N ALA A 493 10.28 19.20 17.15
CA ALA A 493 10.00 20.58 17.56
C ALA A 493 11.12 21.51 17.06
N ASP A 494 10.83 22.79 16.90
CA ASP A 494 11.85 23.83 16.67
C ASP A 494 12.38 24.28 18.05
N LEU A 495 13.43 23.62 18.52
CA LEU A 495 13.91 23.73 19.91
C LEU A 495 14.76 24.99 20.14
N ASP A 496 15.30 25.60 19.08
CA ASP A 496 16.08 26.84 19.17
C ASP A 496 15.45 28.07 18.47
N ASN A 497 14.24 27.90 17.92
CA ASN A 497 13.42 28.92 17.27
C ASN A 497 14.07 29.50 16.00
N ASP A 498 14.80 28.69 15.24
CA ASP A 498 15.44 29.10 13.99
C ASP A 498 14.61 28.76 12.73
N GLY A 499 13.56 27.95 12.88
CA GLY A 499 12.62 27.59 11.83
C GLY A 499 12.90 26.29 11.10
N ASP A 500 13.84 25.49 11.58
CA ASP A 500 13.89 24.07 11.26
C ASP A 500 13.55 23.20 12.48
N LEU A 501 13.19 21.94 12.22
CA LEU A 501 12.63 21.06 13.24
C LEU A 501 13.68 20.03 13.66
N GLU A 502 14.06 20.06 14.94
CA GLU A 502 14.84 19.01 15.58
C GLU A 502 14.06 17.70 15.62
N LEU A 503 14.77 16.58 15.51
CA LEU A 503 14.23 15.26 15.82
C LEU A 503 14.70 14.81 17.20
N ILE A 504 13.76 14.34 18.04
CA ILE A 504 14.05 13.85 19.38
C ILE A 504 13.63 12.38 19.45
N THR A 505 14.57 11.50 19.82
CA THR A 505 14.31 10.06 19.99
C THR A 505 14.60 9.59 21.41
N ASN A 506 13.71 8.76 21.95
CA ASN A 506 13.92 8.06 23.20
C ASN A 506 14.49 6.67 22.93
N ASN A 507 15.70 6.42 23.43
CA ASN A 507 16.47 5.23 23.14
C ASN A 507 16.44 4.26 24.33
N THR A 508 16.29 2.96 24.05
CA THR A 508 16.34 1.90 25.05
C THR A 508 17.79 1.49 25.33
N ASN A 509 18.17 1.48 26.62
CA ASN A 509 19.52 1.16 27.11
C ASN A 509 20.65 2.06 26.56
N GLU A 510 20.31 3.25 26.06
CA GLU A 510 21.24 4.29 25.60
C GLU A 510 20.67 5.70 25.88
N GLU A 511 21.54 6.71 25.92
CA GLU A 511 21.08 8.11 26.05
C GLU A 511 20.14 8.48 24.91
N SER A 512 19.03 9.15 25.25
CA SER A 512 18.12 9.77 24.30
C SER A 512 18.84 10.77 23.41
N THR A 513 18.38 10.92 22.17
CA THR A 513 19.10 11.68 21.14
C THR A 513 18.29 12.89 20.70
N ILE A 514 18.96 14.04 20.60
CA ILE A 514 18.49 15.24 19.91
C ILE A 514 19.32 15.37 18.64
N TRP A 515 18.64 15.46 17.50
CA TRP A 515 19.22 15.74 16.19
C TRP A 515 18.91 17.18 15.83
N GLU A 516 19.94 18.03 15.85
CA GLU A 516 19.89 19.42 15.37
C GLU A 516 19.72 19.41 13.86
N ASN A 517 18.69 20.10 13.38
CA ASN A 517 18.46 20.31 11.97
C ASN A 517 19.25 21.56 11.53
N HIS A 518 19.70 21.57 10.28
CA HIS A 518 20.48 22.66 9.71
C HIS A 518 19.83 23.21 8.44
N SER A 519 18.60 22.80 8.12
CA SER A 519 17.90 23.20 6.90
C SER A 519 17.84 24.71 6.74
N SER A 520 17.66 25.46 7.83
CA SER A 520 17.60 26.93 7.87
C SER A 520 18.90 27.59 7.38
N THR A 521 20.04 26.90 7.53
CA THR A 521 21.39 27.40 7.19
C THR A 521 21.95 26.82 5.89
N ILE A 522 21.55 25.61 5.51
CA ILE A 522 22.10 24.91 4.34
C ILE A 522 21.21 25.00 3.11
N THR A 523 19.92 25.27 3.29
CA THR A 523 18.96 25.49 2.20
C THR A 523 18.67 26.98 2.03
N SER A 524 17.97 27.33 0.95
CA SER A 524 17.36 28.66 0.79
C SER A 524 15.84 28.60 0.95
N ASN A 525 15.34 27.53 1.57
CA ASN A 525 13.92 27.32 1.78
C ASN A 525 13.43 28.22 2.91
N HIS A 526 12.11 28.35 2.98
CA HIS A 526 11.42 29.25 3.87
C HIS A 526 10.31 28.49 4.59
N PHE A 527 9.89 29.00 5.74
CA PHE A 527 8.85 28.37 6.54
C PHE A 527 7.81 29.36 7.04
N ILE A 528 6.67 28.87 7.51
CA ILE A 528 5.71 29.59 8.35
C ILE A 528 5.27 28.64 9.45
N ARG A 529 5.43 29.06 10.72
CA ARG A 529 4.90 28.35 11.88
C ARG A 529 3.62 29.01 12.35
N ILE A 530 2.64 28.23 12.79
CA ILE A 530 1.32 28.73 13.18
C ILE A 530 0.96 28.18 14.56
N ARG A 531 0.87 29.08 15.53
CA ARG A 531 0.41 28.77 16.89
C ARG A 531 -1.04 29.21 17.04
N LEU A 532 -1.89 28.25 17.40
CA LEU A 532 -3.32 28.48 17.58
C LEU A 532 -3.61 28.92 19.01
N LEU A 533 -4.35 30.03 19.15
CA LEU A 533 -4.91 30.48 20.42
C LEU A 533 -6.43 30.24 20.34
N GLY A 534 -6.83 29.03 20.70
CA GLY A 534 -8.20 28.53 20.60
C GLY A 534 -9.15 29.13 21.64
N ASN A 535 -10.37 28.56 21.70
CA ASN A 535 -11.38 29.02 22.65
C ASN A 535 -11.07 28.54 24.08
N ASN A 536 -11.92 28.89 25.05
CA ASN A 536 -11.73 28.57 26.46
C ASN A 536 -11.98 27.10 26.84
N LYS A 537 -12.41 26.24 25.90
CA LYS A 537 -12.60 24.80 26.07
C LYS A 537 -11.63 23.96 25.22
N ASN A 538 -10.96 24.57 24.25
CA ASN A 538 -9.96 23.93 23.39
C ASN A 538 -8.92 24.99 23.02
N ARG A 539 -8.06 25.34 24.00
CA ARG A 539 -7.09 26.44 23.86
C ARG A 539 -6.02 26.21 22.81
N LEU A 540 -5.74 24.95 22.49
CA LEU A 540 -4.74 24.56 21.50
C LEU A 540 -5.32 24.45 20.09
N GLY A 541 -6.64 24.61 19.94
CA GLY A 541 -7.32 24.48 18.66
C GLY A 541 -7.21 23.08 18.06
N ILE A 542 -7.20 22.02 18.88
CA ILE A 542 -7.17 20.63 18.42
C ILE A 542 -8.33 20.38 17.44
N GLY A 543 -8.04 19.75 16.30
CA GLY A 543 -8.98 19.54 15.19
C GLY A 543 -9.13 20.73 14.24
N ALA A 544 -8.46 21.87 14.49
CA ALA A 544 -8.45 22.97 13.51
C ALA A 544 -7.64 22.58 12.27
N LYS A 545 -8.18 22.88 11.09
CA LYS A 545 -7.53 22.65 9.79
C LYS A 545 -6.94 23.94 9.26
N ILE A 546 -5.67 23.92 8.86
CA ILE A 546 -4.96 25.07 8.32
C ILE A 546 -4.62 24.83 6.87
N LYS A 547 -5.03 25.74 5.98
CA LYS A 547 -4.66 25.75 4.56
C LYS A 547 -3.71 26.92 4.28
N VAL A 548 -2.53 26.61 3.76
CA VAL A 548 -1.51 27.61 3.35
C VAL A 548 -1.40 27.58 1.83
N TYR A 549 -1.52 28.75 1.19
CA TYR A 549 -1.43 28.91 -0.26
C TYR A 549 -0.19 29.73 -0.62
N THR A 550 0.58 29.24 -1.57
CA THR A 550 1.75 29.90 -2.14
C THR A 550 1.71 29.81 -3.66
N ASN A 551 2.69 30.42 -4.32
CA ASN A 551 2.87 30.25 -5.77
C ASN A 551 3.34 28.83 -6.16
N GLY A 552 3.89 28.06 -5.21
CA GLY A 552 4.35 26.69 -5.41
C GLY A 552 3.25 25.64 -5.24
N GLY A 553 2.05 26.02 -4.80
CA GLY A 553 0.95 25.12 -4.51
C GLY A 553 0.25 25.48 -3.22
N TRP A 554 -0.44 24.52 -2.62
CA TRP A 554 -1.09 24.71 -1.33
C TRP A 554 -0.91 23.47 -0.47
N GLN A 555 -1.05 23.64 0.83
CA GLN A 555 -0.86 22.59 1.83
C GLN A 555 -2.00 22.64 2.84
N ILE A 556 -2.36 21.49 3.41
CA ILE A 556 -3.26 21.41 4.56
C ILE A 556 -2.62 20.58 5.68
N GLN A 557 -2.85 21.00 6.92
CA GLN A 557 -2.58 20.20 8.12
C GLN A 557 -3.72 20.36 9.12
N GLU A 558 -3.99 19.32 9.91
CA GLU A 558 -4.94 19.35 11.02
C GLU A 558 -4.17 19.30 12.35
N GLN A 559 -4.58 20.12 13.32
CA GLN A 559 -3.94 20.18 14.63
C GLN A 559 -4.24 18.90 15.43
N SER A 560 -3.25 18.02 15.55
CA SER A 560 -3.24 16.88 16.46
C SER A 560 -1.87 16.74 17.13
N ILE A 561 -1.87 16.42 18.42
CA ILE A 561 -0.65 16.41 19.26
C ILE A 561 -0.13 14.99 19.47
N SER A 562 -1.00 13.98 19.51
CA SER A 562 -0.64 12.57 19.70
C SER A 562 -0.06 11.99 18.41
N ARG A 563 1.20 12.30 18.13
CA ARG A 563 1.95 11.82 16.95
C ARG A 563 3.27 11.20 17.40
N GLY A 564 3.77 10.23 16.63
CA GLY A 564 4.87 9.36 17.03
C GLY A 564 4.41 8.27 18.00
N TYR A 565 5.16 7.18 18.08
CA TYR A 565 4.79 6.04 18.93
C TYR A 565 4.86 6.44 20.40
N GLN A 566 3.70 6.44 21.08
CA GLN A 566 3.60 6.72 22.50
C GLN A 566 4.02 8.15 22.91
N SER A 567 4.00 9.08 21.95
CA SER A 567 4.62 10.40 22.06
C SER A 567 3.64 11.56 21.83
N SER A 568 4.13 12.79 22.01
CA SER A 568 3.41 14.02 21.69
C SER A 568 4.32 15.09 21.09
N VAL A 569 3.86 15.73 20.02
CA VAL A 569 4.56 16.83 19.32
C VAL A 569 4.21 18.19 19.89
N GLU A 570 5.02 19.21 19.59
CA GLU A 570 4.72 20.57 20.01
C GLU A 570 3.36 21.04 19.42
N PRO A 571 2.57 21.85 20.15
CA PRO A 571 1.27 22.33 19.68
C PRO A 571 1.39 23.51 18.68
N ILE A 572 2.35 23.44 17.75
CA ILE A 572 2.62 24.44 16.72
C ILE A 572 2.73 23.73 15.36
N LEU A 573 1.94 24.19 14.38
CA LEU A 573 1.98 23.63 13.03
C LEU A 573 3.06 24.30 12.20
N HIS A 574 3.86 23.49 11.51
CA HIS A 574 5.00 23.95 10.72
C HIS A 574 4.75 23.70 9.24
N PHE A 575 4.95 24.73 8.42
CA PHE A 575 4.82 24.66 6.96
C PHE A 575 6.10 25.16 6.31
N GLY A 576 6.90 24.27 5.71
CA GLY A 576 7.88 24.68 4.72
C GLY A 576 7.14 25.24 3.51
N ILE A 577 7.63 26.32 2.92
CA ILE A 577 7.05 26.97 1.73
C ILE A 577 8.07 27.04 0.58
N GLY A 578 9.16 26.27 0.68
CA GLY A 578 10.23 26.19 -0.29
C GLY A 578 10.82 27.57 -0.59
N SER A 579 10.99 27.87 -1.88
CA SER A 579 11.52 29.18 -2.32
C SER A 579 10.50 30.33 -2.32
N SER A 580 9.28 30.11 -1.83
CA SER A 580 8.22 31.13 -1.85
C SER A 580 8.56 32.29 -0.92
N LEU A 581 8.53 33.53 -1.43
CA LEU A 581 8.84 34.74 -0.64
C LEU A 581 7.66 35.26 0.18
N LYS A 582 6.52 34.57 0.16
CA LYS A 582 5.30 34.84 0.93
C LYS A 582 4.33 33.67 0.82
N ALA A 583 3.42 33.57 1.79
CA ALA A 583 2.14 32.89 1.61
C ALA A 583 1.09 33.89 1.13
N ASP A 584 0.46 33.58 0.00
CA ASP A 584 -0.60 34.41 -0.59
C ASP A 584 -1.81 34.49 0.35
N SER A 585 -2.18 33.35 0.95
CA SER A 585 -3.20 33.32 2.00
C SER A 585 -3.02 32.14 2.96
N ILE A 586 -3.47 32.35 4.20
CA ILE A 586 -3.58 31.33 5.24
C ILE A 586 -5.03 31.32 5.72
N ASN A 587 -5.66 30.15 5.69
CA ASN A 587 -7.02 29.93 6.17
C ASN A 587 -6.97 28.95 7.34
N VAL A 588 -7.41 29.38 8.52
CA VAL A 588 -7.60 28.52 9.69
C VAL A 588 -9.08 28.25 9.88
N ILE A 589 -9.48 27.01 9.66
CA ILE A 589 -10.83 26.49 9.84
C ILE A 589 -10.88 25.88 11.23
N TRP A 590 -11.64 26.48 12.13
CA TRP A 590 -11.78 26.03 13.51
C TRP A 590 -12.77 24.85 13.61
N PRO A 591 -12.72 24.03 14.68
CA PRO A 591 -13.60 22.87 14.84
C PRO A 591 -15.10 23.20 14.75
N ASP A 592 -15.50 24.39 15.19
CA ASP A 592 -16.89 24.88 15.10
C ASP A 592 -17.28 25.44 13.73
N GLY A 593 -16.42 25.30 12.72
CA GLY A 593 -16.60 25.77 11.35
C GLY A 593 -16.34 27.26 11.13
N LYS A 594 -15.90 28.03 12.13
CA LYS A 594 -15.49 29.42 11.92
C LYS A 594 -14.18 29.49 11.15
N LEU A 595 -13.94 30.63 10.49
CA LEU A 595 -12.77 30.88 9.67
C LEU A 595 -11.98 32.09 10.15
N SER A 596 -10.66 31.95 10.24
CA SER A 596 -9.71 33.06 10.29
C SER A 596 -8.89 33.09 9.00
N GLN A 597 -8.83 34.23 8.34
CA GLN A 597 -8.14 34.38 7.05
C GLN A 597 -7.10 35.50 7.12
N PHE A 598 -5.91 35.20 6.63
CA PHE A 598 -4.78 36.11 6.51
C PHE A 598 -4.27 36.11 5.06
N LYS A 599 -3.68 37.22 4.62
CA LYS A 599 -3.17 37.38 3.25
C LYS A 599 -1.80 38.02 3.27
N GLU A 600 -0.99 37.72 2.26
CA GLU A 600 0.31 38.34 2.02
C GLU A 600 1.25 38.22 3.24
N ILE A 601 1.39 37.01 3.76
CA ILE A 601 2.19 36.72 4.96
C ILE A 601 3.64 36.46 4.56
N LEU A 602 4.56 37.21 5.17
CA LEU A 602 5.99 37.03 4.94
C LEU A 602 6.49 35.70 5.53
N PRO A 603 7.52 35.08 4.93
CA PRO A 603 8.12 33.85 5.42
C PRO A 603 8.94 34.05 6.70
N ASN A 604 9.39 32.93 7.25
CA ASN A 604 10.38 32.79 8.33
C ASN A 604 9.92 33.41 9.64
N GLN A 605 8.69 33.13 10.03
CA GLN A 605 8.11 33.61 11.27
C GLN A 605 7.07 32.63 11.81
N THR A 606 6.86 32.72 13.13
CA THR A 606 5.73 32.12 13.82
C THR A 606 4.60 33.15 13.93
N ILE A 607 3.39 32.78 13.53
CA ILE A 607 2.20 33.62 13.65
C ILE A 607 1.24 33.06 14.70
N ASP A 608 0.70 33.95 15.53
CA ASP A 608 -0.37 33.62 16.48
C ASP A 608 -1.73 33.88 15.85
N VAL A 609 -2.58 32.86 15.85
CA VAL A 609 -3.95 32.96 15.31
C VAL A 609 -4.97 32.81 16.44
N ASP A 610 -5.60 33.92 16.78
CA ASP A 610 -6.57 34.01 17.87
C ASP A 610 -8.00 33.75 17.39
N TYR A 611 -8.65 32.73 17.97
CA TYR A 611 -10.03 32.32 17.70
C TYR A 611 -11.04 33.47 17.88
N THR A 612 -10.77 34.44 18.75
CA THR A 612 -11.68 35.58 18.97
C THR A 612 -11.89 36.44 17.72
N ASN A 613 -10.97 36.38 16.76
CA ASN A 613 -11.08 37.06 15.47
C ASN A 613 -11.81 36.22 14.40
N ALA A 614 -12.10 34.95 14.68
CA ALA A 614 -12.72 34.04 13.75
C ALA A 614 -14.15 34.48 13.41
N GLN A 615 -14.47 34.45 12.12
CA GLN A 615 -15.77 34.86 11.61
C GLN A 615 -16.61 33.63 11.25
N PRO A 616 -17.93 33.65 11.47
CA PRO A 616 -18.82 32.66 10.88
C PRO A 616 -18.69 32.69 9.37
N VAL A 617 -18.52 31.52 8.75
CA VAL A 617 -18.54 31.41 7.30
C VAL A 617 -19.99 31.52 6.84
N ASN A 618 -20.33 32.60 6.14
CA ASN A 618 -21.56 32.62 5.34
C ASN A 618 -21.36 31.60 4.21
N ASN A 619 -21.92 30.40 4.38
CA ASN A 619 -21.97 29.35 3.35
C ASN A 619 -22.88 29.80 2.20
N SER A 620 -22.46 30.82 1.46
CA SER A 620 -22.89 31.08 0.10
C SER A 620 -21.65 30.87 -0.77
N ASN A 621 -21.45 29.63 -1.22
CA ASN A 621 -21.10 29.35 -2.61
C ASN A 621 -20.90 27.84 -2.82
N ASN A 622 -21.78 27.31 -3.67
CA ASN A 622 -21.49 26.37 -4.73
C ASN A 622 -20.43 25.31 -4.38
N ARG A 623 -20.90 24.17 -3.86
CA ARG A 623 -20.32 22.90 -4.32
C ARG A 623 -20.33 22.99 -5.85
N THR A 624 -19.17 23.15 -6.46
CA THR A 624 -19.03 22.97 -7.91
C THR A 624 -19.66 21.63 -8.20
N GLN A 625 -20.77 21.67 -8.94
CA GLN A 625 -21.50 20.50 -9.34
C GLN A 625 -20.64 19.81 -10.41
N ASN A 626 -19.64 19.04 -9.98
CA ASN A 626 -18.89 18.20 -10.91
C ASN A 626 -19.87 17.14 -11.43
N TYR A 627 -20.09 17.16 -12.73
CA TYR A 627 -20.85 16.12 -13.41
C TYR A 627 -19.99 14.85 -13.43
N PRO A 628 -20.46 13.71 -12.89
CA PRO A 628 -19.68 12.50 -12.91
C PRO A 628 -19.60 11.95 -14.34
N TYR A 629 -18.39 11.62 -14.81
CA TYR A 629 -18.15 10.96 -16.11
C TYR A 629 -18.81 9.58 -16.21
N PHE A 630 -19.01 8.96 -15.05
CA PHE A 630 -19.48 7.61 -14.92
C PHE A 630 -20.59 7.50 -13.88
N GLU A 631 -21.51 6.57 -14.09
CA GLU A 631 -22.57 6.22 -13.15
C GLU A 631 -22.66 4.69 -13.05
N ASP A 632 -22.63 4.14 -11.82
CA ASP A 632 -22.88 2.70 -11.61
C ASP A 632 -24.37 2.40 -11.82
N VAL A 633 -24.68 1.77 -12.96
CA VAL A 633 -26.04 1.39 -13.34
C VAL A 633 -26.27 -0.11 -13.20
N THR A 634 -25.41 -0.84 -12.47
CA THR A 634 -25.47 -2.31 -12.30
C THR A 634 -26.83 -2.76 -11.79
N LYS A 635 -27.37 -2.08 -10.78
CA LYS A 635 -28.69 -2.43 -10.22
C LYS A 635 -29.82 -2.20 -11.23
N SER A 636 -29.79 -1.09 -11.96
CA SER A 636 -30.83 -0.74 -12.95
C SER A 636 -30.70 -1.50 -14.26
N SER A 637 -29.52 -2.05 -14.59
CA SER A 637 -29.28 -2.80 -15.82
C SER A 637 -29.88 -4.21 -15.80
N ASN A 638 -30.38 -4.67 -14.65
CA ASN A 638 -30.94 -6.02 -14.45
C ASN A 638 -29.93 -7.17 -14.69
N VAL A 639 -28.63 -6.88 -14.68
CA VAL A 639 -27.57 -7.89 -14.75
C VAL A 639 -27.27 -8.42 -13.35
N ASN A 640 -27.98 -9.47 -12.96
CA ASN A 640 -27.81 -10.11 -11.65
C ASN A 640 -26.97 -11.39 -11.76
N TRP A 641 -25.67 -11.25 -12.02
CA TRP A 641 -24.75 -12.39 -12.09
C TRP A 641 -23.44 -12.11 -11.36
N LYS A 642 -22.89 -13.16 -10.76
CA LYS A 642 -21.64 -13.15 -10.02
C LYS A 642 -20.76 -14.28 -10.56
N HIS A 643 -19.50 -13.97 -10.87
CA HIS A 643 -18.50 -14.99 -11.12
C HIS A 643 -18.23 -15.74 -9.82
N ASN A 644 -18.14 -17.06 -9.85
CA ASN A 644 -17.77 -17.87 -8.69
C ASN A 644 -16.60 -18.73 -9.10
N GLU A 645 -15.44 -18.44 -8.52
CA GLU A 645 -14.23 -19.19 -8.82
C GLU A 645 -14.29 -20.58 -8.18
N ASN A 646 -13.61 -21.56 -8.79
CA ASN A 646 -13.46 -22.90 -8.23
C ASN A 646 -12.54 -22.91 -6.98
N GLU A 647 -12.67 -23.96 -6.17
CA GLU A 647 -11.70 -24.24 -5.10
C GLU A 647 -10.59 -25.16 -5.64
N PHE A 648 -9.60 -24.57 -6.29
CA PHE A 648 -8.38 -25.26 -6.71
C PHE A 648 -7.13 -24.55 -6.16
N GLU A 649 -6.12 -25.35 -5.79
CA GLU A 649 -4.86 -24.86 -5.24
C GLU A 649 -3.67 -25.31 -6.10
N ASP A 650 -3.22 -24.43 -7.00
CA ASP A 650 -2.09 -24.67 -7.91
C ASP A 650 -0.83 -25.07 -7.17
N TYR A 651 -0.61 -24.49 -5.99
CA TYR A 651 0.64 -24.64 -5.28
C TYR A 651 0.88 -26.04 -4.68
N ASP A 652 -0.18 -26.84 -4.55
CA ASP A 652 -0.05 -28.25 -4.15
C ASP A 652 0.65 -29.09 -5.23
N TYR A 653 0.59 -28.64 -6.48
CA TYR A 653 1.29 -29.24 -7.62
C TYR A 653 2.61 -28.52 -7.93
N GLU A 654 2.63 -27.20 -7.73
CA GLU A 654 3.73 -26.33 -8.11
C GLU A 654 4.12 -25.38 -6.96
N PRO A 655 4.87 -25.86 -5.95
CA PRO A 655 5.13 -25.11 -4.70
C PRO A 655 5.80 -23.73 -4.88
N LEU A 656 6.61 -23.60 -5.94
CA LEU A 656 7.36 -22.39 -6.27
C LEU A 656 6.64 -21.46 -7.27
N LEU A 657 5.40 -21.76 -7.65
CA LEU A 657 4.61 -20.91 -8.53
C LEU A 657 4.42 -19.49 -7.92
N PRO A 658 4.56 -18.40 -8.69
CA PRO A 658 4.42 -17.03 -8.19
C PRO A 658 2.97 -16.56 -8.02
N TYR A 659 2.04 -17.09 -8.81
CA TYR A 659 0.62 -16.74 -8.80
C TYR A 659 -0.20 -17.88 -9.39
N ARG A 660 -1.44 -18.07 -8.91
CA ARG A 660 -2.35 -19.12 -9.40
C ARG A 660 -2.73 -18.88 -10.86
N LEU A 661 -2.68 -19.93 -11.66
CA LEU A 661 -3.01 -19.95 -13.09
C LEU A 661 -4.37 -20.61 -13.37
N SER A 662 -5.06 -21.08 -12.33
CA SER A 662 -6.44 -21.60 -12.33
C SER A 662 -7.52 -20.52 -12.11
N ARG A 663 -7.15 -19.24 -12.32
CA ARG A 663 -8.02 -18.08 -12.03
C ARG A 663 -7.91 -17.04 -13.14
N LEU A 664 -8.20 -17.46 -14.37
CA LEU A 664 -7.97 -16.64 -15.56
C LEU A 664 -9.20 -15.81 -15.95
N GLY A 665 -10.41 -16.29 -15.63
CA GLY A 665 -11.68 -15.66 -16.00
C GLY A 665 -12.25 -14.66 -14.97
N PRO A 666 -13.34 -13.95 -15.31
CA PRO A 666 -14.17 -14.20 -16.49
C PRO A 666 -13.72 -13.43 -17.75
N PRO A 667 -13.70 -14.07 -18.94
CA PRO A 667 -13.59 -13.38 -20.22
C PRO A 667 -14.93 -12.72 -20.62
N LEU A 668 -14.85 -11.72 -21.51
CA LEU A 668 -15.99 -11.01 -22.08
C LEU A 668 -15.93 -11.02 -23.62
N ALA A 669 -17.08 -11.22 -24.26
CA ALA A 669 -17.27 -10.96 -25.69
C ALA A 669 -18.49 -10.05 -25.87
N VAL A 670 -18.40 -9.09 -26.79
CA VAL A 670 -19.43 -8.07 -27.07
C VAL A 670 -19.78 -8.07 -28.55
N GLY A 671 -21.07 -7.96 -28.88
CA GLY A 671 -21.56 -7.81 -30.25
C GLY A 671 -23.08 -7.94 -30.34
N ASP A 672 -23.68 -7.37 -31.38
CA ASP A 672 -25.12 -7.43 -31.67
C ASP A 672 -25.52 -8.82 -32.23
N VAL A 673 -25.76 -9.80 -31.35
CA VAL A 673 -26.02 -11.20 -31.75
C VAL A 673 -27.46 -11.42 -32.23
N ASN A 674 -28.33 -10.43 -32.06
CA ASN A 674 -29.74 -10.48 -32.45
C ASN A 674 -30.08 -9.52 -33.62
N LYS A 675 -29.13 -8.70 -34.07
CA LYS A 675 -29.22 -7.72 -35.16
C LYS A 675 -30.23 -6.58 -34.88
N ASP A 676 -30.41 -6.18 -33.62
CA ASP A 676 -31.34 -5.11 -33.25
C ASP A 676 -30.70 -3.70 -33.18
N GLY A 677 -29.38 -3.62 -33.38
CA GLY A 677 -28.58 -2.40 -33.34
C GLY A 677 -28.06 -2.00 -31.96
N GLU A 678 -28.18 -2.87 -30.96
CA GLU A 678 -27.63 -2.74 -29.62
C GLU A 678 -26.62 -3.87 -29.36
N ASP A 679 -25.52 -3.55 -28.68
CA ASP A 679 -24.56 -4.60 -28.34
C ASP A 679 -25.06 -5.49 -27.20
N ASP A 680 -24.97 -6.80 -27.41
CA ASP A 680 -25.15 -7.84 -26.41
C ASP A 680 -23.80 -8.27 -25.86
N PHE A 681 -23.78 -9.03 -24.76
CA PHE A 681 -22.52 -9.56 -24.23
C PHE A 681 -22.61 -10.98 -23.68
N TYR A 682 -21.54 -11.75 -23.92
CA TYR A 682 -21.26 -13.02 -23.25
C TYR A 682 -20.22 -12.81 -22.15
N ILE A 683 -20.45 -13.44 -21.00
CA ILE A 683 -19.47 -13.54 -19.91
C ILE A 683 -19.19 -15.00 -19.60
N GLY A 684 -17.91 -15.37 -19.59
CA GLY A 684 -17.46 -16.73 -19.31
C GLY A 684 -17.56 -17.11 -17.84
N GLY A 685 -17.57 -18.41 -17.56
CA GLY A 685 -17.54 -18.95 -16.19
C GLY A 685 -16.26 -19.73 -15.88
N ALA A 686 -15.91 -19.78 -14.60
CA ALA A 686 -14.89 -20.69 -14.08
C ALA A 686 -15.29 -22.16 -14.21
N ALA A 687 -14.34 -23.07 -14.01
CA ALA A 687 -14.63 -24.51 -13.93
C ALA A 687 -15.72 -24.80 -12.88
N GLY A 688 -16.83 -25.40 -13.30
CA GLY A 688 -18.02 -25.64 -12.50
C GLY A 688 -19.15 -24.61 -12.69
N GLN A 689 -18.91 -23.51 -13.39
CA GLN A 689 -19.88 -22.44 -13.67
C GLN A 689 -20.06 -22.23 -15.17
N SER A 690 -21.30 -22.35 -15.67
CA SER A 690 -21.60 -22.04 -17.07
C SER A 690 -21.54 -20.53 -17.34
N GLY A 691 -21.00 -20.13 -18.49
CA GLY A 691 -21.11 -18.76 -18.99
C GLY A 691 -22.56 -18.30 -19.25
N ARG A 692 -22.73 -17.00 -19.50
CA ARG A 692 -24.04 -16.35 -19.64
C ARG A 692 -24.03 -15.37 -20.82
N LEU A 693 -25.13 -15.35 -21.57
CA LEU A 693 -25.42 -14.35 -22.60
C LEU A 693 -26.50 -13.40 -22.08
N PHE A 694 -26.24 -12.10 -22.23
CA PHE A 694 -27.13 -11.02 -21.88
C PHE A 694 -27.48 -10.23 -23.12
N ILE A 695 -28.78 -10.17 -23.43
CA ILE A 695 -29.31 -9.45 -24.59
C ILE A 695 -29.81 -8.07 -24.15
N ALA A 696 -29.41 -7.01 -24.83
CA ALA A 696 -29.87 -5.65 -24.55
C ALA A 696 -31.39 -5.52 -24.83
N ASP A 697 -32.10 -4.76 -23.99
CA ASP A 697 -33.54 -4.51 -24.18
C ASP A 697 -33.85 -3.23 -24.97
N GLY A 698 -32.80 -2.50 -25.39
CA GLY A 698 -32.87 -1.19 -26.05
C GLY A 698 -33.35 -0.04 -25.18
N LYS A 699 -33.57 -0.26 -23.88
CA LYS A 699 -33.95 0.76 -22.87
C LYS A 699 -32.92 0.90 -21.77
N GLY A 700 -31.81 0.17 -21.90
CA GLY A 700 -30.68 0.24 -21.02
C GLY A 700 -30.60 -0.89 -19.99
N ALA A 701 -31.49 -1.86 -20.03
CA ALA A 701 -31.38 -3.09 -19.25
C ALA A 701 -30.97 -4.27 -20.15
N PHE A 702 -30.64 -5.39 -19.51
CA PHE A 702 -30.28 -6.64 -20.16
C PHE A 702 -31.15 -7.79 -19.69
N LEU A 703 -31.38 -8.73 -20.60
CA LEU A 703 -32.13 -9.96 -20.38
C LEU A 703 -31.17 -11.13 -20.44
N PHE A 704 -31.10 -11.90 -19.35
CA PHE A 704 -30.38 -13.17 -19.36
C PHE A 704 -31.07 -14.17 -20.29
N TYR A 705 -30.36 -14.63 -21.31
CA TYR A 705 -30.88 -15.55 -22.31
C TYR A 705 -30.53 -17.01 -21.98
N GLN A 706 -31.55 -17.78 -21.61
CA GLN A 706 -31.45 -19.13 -21.05
C GLN A 706 -31.36 -20.23 -22.11
N ASN A 707 -31.03 -21.46 -21.67
CA ASN A 707 -31.04 -22.70 -22.45
C ASN A 707 -30.02 -22.70 -23.59
N GLN A 708 -28.85 -22.13 -23.32
CA GLN A 708 -27.76 -22.03 -24.28
C GLN A 708 -26.85 -23.28 -24.22
N PRO A 709 -26.18 -23.66 -25.32
CA PRO A 709 -25.47 -24.93 -25.42
C PRO A 709 -24.29 -25.08 -24.45
N TRP A 710 -23.64 -23.97 -24.05
CA TRP A 710 -22.53 -23.95 -23.11
C TRP A 710 -22.91 -24.32 -21.66
N GLU A 711 -24.21 -24.40 -21.33
CA GLU A 711 -24.65 -24.95 -20.02
C GLU A 711 -24.14 -26.39 -19.80
N LYS A 712 -23.92 -27.15 -20.88
CA LYS A 712 -23.38 -28.52 -20.82
C LYS A 712 -21.86 -28.59 -20.71
N ASP A 713 -21.19 -27.46 -20.91
CA ASP A 713 -19.73 -27.35 -20.92
C ASP A 713 -19.20 -26.67 -19.66
N SER A 714 -20.02 -26.55 -18.61
CA SER A 714 -19.68 -25.87 -17.36
C SER A 714 -18.53 -26.51 -16.59
N ALA A 715 -18.03 -27.68 -16.99
CA ALA A 715 -16.84 -28.28 -16.37
C ALA A 715 -15.55 -27.58 -16.81
N SER A 716 -15.53 -26.94 -17.98
CA SER A 716 -14.38 -26.20 -18.49
C SER A 716 -14.29 -24.81 -17.86
N GLU A 717 -13.08 -24.31 -17.66
CA GLU A 717 -12.84 -22.89 -17.40
C GLU A 717 -12.78 -22.10 -18.70
N ASP A 718 -13.59 -21.04 -18.79
CA ASP A 718 -13.55 -20.10 -19.91
C ASP A 718 -12.45 -19.08 -19.65
N ALA A 719 -11.43 -19.02 -20.52
CA ALA A 719 -10.31 -18.09 -20.38
C ALA A 719 -10.30 -16.96 -21.42
N GLY A 720 -10.88 -17.19 -22.60
CA GLY A 720 -11.03 -16.17 -23.65
C GLY A 720 -12.33 -16.37 -24.43
N ALA A 721 -12.89 -15.31 -25.00
CA ALA A 721 -14.11 -15.38 -25.80
C ALA A 721 -14.13 -14.31 -26.90
N VAL A 722 -14.68 -14.63 -28.07
CA VAL A 722 -14.90 -13.67 -29.16
C VAL A 722 -16.18 -14.00 -29.93
N PHE A 723 -16.90 -12.95 -30.35
CA PHE A 723 -17.98 -13.05 -31.32
C PHE A 723 -17.47 -12.76 -32.74
N PHE A 724 -17.82 -13.58 -33.72
CA PHE A 724 -17.38 -13.46 -35.12
C PHE A 724 -18.29 -14.28 -36.05
N ASP A 725 -18.27 -14.03 -37.37
CA ASP A 725 -19.05 -14.79 -38.35
C ASP A 725 -18.21 -15.95 -38.90
N ALA A 726 -18.49 -17.19 -38.47
CA ALA A 726 -17.69 -18.35 -38.84
C ALA A 726 -18.10 -18.99 -40.18
N ASP A 727 -19.36 -18.83 -40.60
CA ASP A 727 -19.93 -19.50 -41.78
C ASP A 727 -20.36 -18.56 -42.93
N GLY A 728 -20.19 -17.25 -42.74
CA GLY A 728 -20.46 -16.21 -43.72
C GLY A 728 -21.94 -15.87 -43.86
N ASP A 729 -22.77 -16.12 -42.84
CA ASP A 729 -24.19 -15.81 -42.84
C ASP A 729 -24.56 -14.49 -42.12
N ALA A 730 -23.53 -13.79 -41.65
CA ALA A 730 -23.56 -12.53 -40.92
C ALA A 730 -24.20 -12.61 -39.53
N ASP A 731 -24.60 -13.78 -39.02
CA ASP A 731 -24.90 -13.95 -37.60
C ASP A 731 -23.59 -14.13 -36.82
N LEU A 732 -23.46 -13.47 -35.66
CA LEU A 732 -22.25 -13.57 -34.85
C LEU A 732 -22.28 -14.89 -34.05
N ASP A 733 -21.36 -15.78 -34.38
CA ASP A 733 -21.01 -17.01 -33.67
C ASP A 733 -20.07 -16.73 -32.50
N LEU A 734 -19.97 -17.67 -31.55
CA LEU A 734 -19.17 -17.53 -30.34
C LEU A 734 -18.07 -18.59 -30.28
N PHE A 735 -16.81 -18.17 -30.24
CA PHE A 735 -15.67 -19.03 -29.90
C PHE A 735 -15.24 -18.78 -28.45
N VAL A 736 -15.06 -19.86 -27.68
CA VAL A 736 -14.62 -19.82 -26.28
C VAL A 736 -13.36 -20.67 -26.13
N VAL A 737 -12.30 -20.03 -25.65
CA VAL A 737 -11.02 -20.67 -25.31
C VAL A 737 -11.11 -21.27 -23.91
N SER A 738 -10.67 -22.52 -23.79
CA SER A 738 -10.57 -23.19 -22.50
C SER A 738 -9.18 -22.97 -21.88
N GLY A 739 -9.14 -22.71 -20.57
CA GLY A 739 -7.90 -22.41 -19.86
C GLY A 739 -7.80 -23.10 -18.50
N GLY A 740 -6.98 -22.53 -17.62
CA GLY A 740 -6.81 -22.99 -16.25
C GLY A 740 -5.59 -23.89 -16.03
N ASN A 741 -5.43 -24.35 -14.80
CA ASN A 741 -4.32 -25.20 -14.34
C ASN A 741 -4.81 -26.42 -13.53
N GLU A 742 -6.10 -26.48 -13.25
CA GLU A 742 -6.79 -27.48 -12.45
C GLU A 742 -6.85 -28.84 -13.16
N TYR A 743 -6.97 -28.85 -14.49
CA TYR A 743 -6.98 -30.06 -15.30
C TYR A 743 -5.59 -30.39 -15.88
N PRO A 744 -5.15 -31.66 -15.89
CA PRO A 744 -3.90 -32.04 -16.52
C PRO A 744 -3.95 -31.87 -18.05
N LYS A 745 -2.78 -31.72 -18.67
CA LYS A 745 -2.63 -31.63 -20.14
C LYS A 745 -3.40 -32.74 -20.86
N GLY A 746 -4.16 -32.38 -21.89
CA GLY A 746 -4.93 -33.34 -22.71
C GLY A 746 -6.32 -33.70 -22.17
N SER A 747 -6.77 -33.05 -21.09
CA SER A 747 -8.11 -33.26 -20.55
C SER A 747 -9.20 -32.75 -21.50
N PRO A 748 -10.38 -33.40 -21.59
CA PRO A 748 -11.52 -32.92 -22.38
C PRO A 748 -11.95 -31.49 -22.03
N GLU A 749 -11.80 -31.09 -20.78
CA GLU A 749 -12.17 -29.78 -20.24
C GLU A 749 -11.31 -28.65 -20.82
N LEU A 750 -10.11 -28.96 -21.32
CA LEU A 750 -9.20 -28.02 -21.99
C LEU A 750 -9.48 -27.87 -23.49
N GLN A 751 -10.60 -28.39 -23.99
CA GLN A 751 -10.97 -28.27 -25.40
C GLN A 751 -11.68 -26.94 -25.66
N ASP A 752 -11.18 -26.16 -26.62
CA ASP A 752 -11.86 -24.95 -27.11
C ASP A 752 -13.20 -25.30 -27.76
N ARG A 753 -14.16 -24.37 -27.66
CA ARG A 753 -15.57 -24.59 -27.99
C ARG A 753 -16.05 -23.52 -28.97
N LEU A 754 -16.78 -23.96 -30.01
CA LEU A 754 -17.43 -23.09 -31.00
C LEU A 754 -18.94 -23.32 -30.91
N TYR A 755 -19.67 -22.22 -30.80
CA TYR A 755 -21.13 -22.19 -30.76
C TYR A 755 -21.63 -21.33 -31.90
N ILE A 756 -22.51 -21.90 -32.72
CA ILE A 756 -23.02 -21.27 -33.93
C ILE A 756 -24.37 -20.65 -33.67
N ASN A 757 -24.53 -19.39 -34.05
CA ASN A 757 -25.74 -18.62 -33.91
C ASN A 757 -26.72 -18.99 -35.03
N LEU A 758 -27.96 -19.32 -34.67
CA LEU A 758 -29.05 -19.59 -35.61
C LEU A 758 -29.92 -18.35 -35.86
N GLY A 759 -29.44 -17.18 -35.44
CA GLY A 759 -30.15 -15.91 -35.41
C GLY A 759 -30.89 -15.64 -34.10
N ASN A 760 -31.09 -14.35 -33.80
CA ASN A 760 -31.75 -13.85 -32.58
C ASN A 760 -31.09 -14.33 -31.27
N GLY A 761 -29.77 -14.50 -31.27
CA GLY A 761 -28.96 -14.91 -30.11
C GLY A 761 -29.16 -16.36 -29.65
N LYS A 762 -29.65 -17.27 -30.50
CA LYS A 762 -29.85 -18.69 -30.16
C LYS A 762 -28.72 -19.53 -30.73
N PHE A 763 -27.96 -20.19 -29.85
CA PHE A 763 -26.77 -20.91 -30.27
C PHE A 763 -26.95 -22.44 -30.28
N PHE A 764 -26.16 -23.12 -31.11
CA PHE A 764 -25.93 -24.58 -31.02
C PHE A 764 -24.42 -24.87 -30.98
N LYS A 765 -24.02 -26.00 -30.38
CA LYS A 765 -22.62 -26.40 -30.35
C LYS A 765 -22.20 -26.96 -31.72
N ALA A 766 -21.12 -26.43 -32.29
CA ALA A 766 -20.59 -26.90 -33.57
C ALA A 766 -20.24 -28.40 -33.55
N GLU A 767 -20.20 -29.03 -34.73
CA GLU A 767 -19.74 -30.41 -34.87
C GLU A 767 -18.30 -30.57 -34.39
N ALA A 768 -17.96 -31.72 -33.81
CA ALA A 768 -16.62 -31.97 -33.28
C ALA A 768 -15.49 -31.86 -34.32
N GLU A 769 -15.81 -31.97 -35.62
CA GLU A 769 -14.87 -31.82 -36.73
C GLU A 769 -14.61 -30.34 -37.11
N ALA A 770 -15.40 -29.41 -36.59
CA ALA A 770 -15.30 -27.99 -36.93
C ALA A 770 -14.02 -27.35 -36.37
N ILE A 771 -13.55 -27.80 -35.20
CA ILE A 771 -12.34 -27.30 -34.54
C ILE A 771 -11.36 -28.47 -34.31
N ILE A 772 -10.06 -28.19 -34.35
CA ILE A 772 -9.04 -29.21 -34.07
C ILE A 772 -9.01 -29.53 -32.57
N LYS A 773 -8.83 -30.82 -32.26
CA LYS A 773 -8.70 -31.30 -30.90
C LYS A 773 -7.27 -31.10 -30.38
N GLU A 774 -7.00 -29.95 -29.76
CA GLU A 774 -5.69 -29.64 -29.16
C GLU A 774 -5.64 -29.87 -27.64
N GLN A 775 -6.73 -29.61 -26.91
CA GLN A 775 -6.84 -29.81 -25.46
C GLN A 775 -5.72 -29.12 -24.65
N LEU A 776 -5.60 -27.82 -24.83
CA LEU A 776 -4.54 -26.97 -24.28
C LEU A 776 -5.13 -25.94 -23.31
N SER A 777 -4.31 -25.39 -22.41
CA SER A 777 -4.72 -24.25 -21.59
C SER A 777 -4.33 -22.95 -22.29
N GLY A 778 -5.34 -22.27 -22.84
CA GLY A 778 -5.23 -20.97 -23.50
C GLY A 778 -5.63 -19.80 -22.59
N SER A 779 -5.56 -18.58 -23.13
CA SER A 779 -5.85 -17.33 -22.40
C SER A 779 -6.63 -16.30 -23.19
N CYS A 780 -6.49 -16.25 -24.52
CA CYS A 780 -7.15 -15.23 -25.33
C CYS A 780 -7.46 -15.76 -26.73
N VAL A 781 -8.39 -15.11 -27.41
CA VAL A 781 -8.69 -15.33 -28.83
C VAL A 781 -9.03 -14.01 -29.51
N VAL A 782 -8.53 -13.82 -30.73
CA VAL A 782 -8.86 -12.68 -31.59
C VAL A 782 -9.15 -13.11 -33.01
N ALA A 783 -10.05 -12.40 -33.67
CA ALA A 783 -10.59 -12.74 -34.98
C ALA A 783 -10.21 -11.70 -36.04
N ALA A 784 -9.74 -12.13 -37.22
CA ALA A 784 -9.49 -11.29 -38.38
C ALA A 784 -9.38 -12.14 -39.65
N ASP A 785 -9.71 -11.57 -40.81
CA ASP A 785 -9.38 -12.14 -42.13
C ASP A 785 -7.91 -11.82 -42.45
N TYR A 786 -6.98 -12.67 -41.99
CA TYR A 786 -5.54 -12.36 -42.07
C TYR A 786 -4.95 -12.62 -43.46
N ASP A 787 -5.57 -13.47 -44.26
CA ASP A 787 -5.10 -13.79 -45.62
C ASP A 787 -5.92 -13.12 -46.74
N LYS A 788 -6.98 -12.40 -46.38
CA LYS A 788 -7.89 -11.65 -47.27
C LYS A 788 -8.68 -12.55 -48.23
N ASP A 789 -9.02 -13.76 -47.80
CA ASP A 789 -9.87 -14.67 -48.57
C ASP A 789 -11.38 -14.47 -48.32
N GLY A 790 -11.72 -13.59 -47.37
CA GLY A 790 -13.06 -13.19 -47.00
C GLY A 790 -13.72 -14.07 -45.94
N ASP A 791 -13.01 -15.08 -45.42
CA ASP A 791 -13.42 -15.85 -44.25
C ASP A 791 -12.69 -15.32 -43.00
N ILE A 792 -13.39 -15.28 -41.86
CA ILE A 792 -12.78 -14.77 -40.62
C ILE A 792 -11.98 -15.90 -39.95
N ASP A 793 -10.69 -15.67 -39.77
CA ASP A 793 -9.77 -16.58 -39.06
C ASP A 793 -9.60 -16.19 -37.60
N LEU A 794 -8.96 -17.08 -36.82
CA LEU A 794 -8.68 -16.85 -35.40
C LEU A 794 -7.20 -16.99 -35.08
N TYR A 795 -6.73 -16.22 -34.11
CA TYR A 795 -5.54 -16.55 -33.34
C TYR A 795 -5.93 -16.88 -31.91
N VAL A 796 -5.47 -18.05 -31.43
CA VAL A 796 -5.66 -18.52 -30.04
C VAL A 796 -4.31 -18.46 -29.32
N GLY A 797 -4.26 -17.68 -28.24
CA GLY A 797 -3.09 -17.51 -27.39
C GLY A 797 -2.94 -18.66 -26.39
N GLY A 798 -1.81 -19.35 -26.42
CA GLY A 798 -1.46 -20.38 -25.45
C GLY A 798 -0.98 -19.76 -24.13
N ARG A 799 -1.47 -20.27 -23.00
CA ARG A 799 -1.13 -19.74 -21.67
C ARG A 799 -0.04 -20.54 -20.97
N ILE A 800 -0.34 -21.79 -20.59
CA ILE A 800 0.58 -22.64 -19.84
C ILE A 800 0.33 -24.12 -20.16
N THR A 801 1.38 -24.94 -20.15
CA THR A 801 1.20 -26.40 -20.05
C THR A 801 0.82 -26.71 -18.61
N PRO A 802 -0.40 -27.25 -18.34
CA PRO A 802 -0.87 -27.38 -16.97
C PRO A 802 0.10 -28.18 -16.08
N ARG A 803 0.30 -27.68 -14.86
CA ARG A 803 1.16 -28.24 -13.80
C ARG A 803 2.65 -28.32 -14.17
N ASN A 804 3.11 -27.45 -15.07
CA ASN A 804 4.49 -27.41 -15.57
C ASN A 804 5.01 -25.98 -15.79
N PHE A 805 4.71 -25.03 -14.93
CA PHE A 805 5.24 -23.67 -14.98
C PHE A 805 6.78 -23.66 -15.01
N PRO A 806 7.41 -22.90 -15.92
CA PRO A 806 6.83 -21.91 -16.84
C PRO A 806 6.69 -22.41 -18.30
N ILE A 807 6.53 -23.71 -18.52
CA ILE A 807 6.41 -24.28 -19.86
C ILE A 807 5.11 -23.82 -20.51
N THR A 808 5.22 -23.06 -21.59
CA THR A 808 4.11 -22.45 -22.31
C THR A 808 3.23 -23.50 -23.00
N ALA A 809 1.92 -23.29 -23.01
CA ALA A 809 1.06 -24.00 -23.97
C ALA A 809 1.29 -23.41 -25.36
N PRO A 810 1.18 -24.22 -26.42
CA PRO A 810 1.44 -23.70 -27.73
C PRO A 810 0.26 -22.91 -28.32
N GLY A 811 0.54 -21.82 -29.03
CA GLY A 811 -0.45 -20.97 -29.69
C GLY A 811 -0.91 -21.53 -31.04
N ALA A 812 -2.00 -20.99 -31.59
CA ALA A 812 -2.53 -21.44 -32.87
C ALA A 812 -3.13 -20.31 -33.73
N VAL A 813 -2.72 -20.25 -35.00
CA VAL A 813 -3.51 -19.58 -36.05
C VAL A 813 -4.46 -20.63 -36.62
N LEU A 814 -5.76 -20.39 -36.48
CA LEU A 814 -6.83 -21.23 -36.99
C LEU A 814 -7.39 -20.59 -38.26
N GLU A 815 -7.04 -21.15 -39.40
CA GLU A 815 -7.54 -20.71 -40.71
C GLU A 815 -8.92 -21.31 -40.95
N ASN A 816 -9.86 -20.45 -41.33
CA ASN A 816 -11.23 -20.80 -41.61
C ASN A 816 -11.36 -21.35 -43.03
N VAL A 817 -11.46 -22.67 -43.15
CA VAL A 817 -11.60 -23.37 -44.44
C VAL A 817 -13.04 -23.84 -44.67
N THR A 818 -14.00 -23.04 -44.20
CA THR A 818 -15.43 -23.35 -44.27
C THR A 818 -15.91 -23.46 -45.71
N MET A 819 -16.63 -24.54 -46.00
CA MET A 819 -17.16 -24.76 -47.36
C MET A 819 -18.38 -23.86 -47.61
N LYS A 820 -18.20 -22.72 -48.28
CA LYS A 820 -19.26 -21.73 -48.60
C LYS A 820 -20.52 -22.33 -49.23
N THR A 821 -20.40 -23.40 -50.02
CA THR A 821 -21.54 -24.04 -50.69
C THR A 821 -22.41 -24.88 -49.76
N THR A 822 -21.82 -25.49 -48.72
CA THR A 822 -22.52 -26.35 -47.76
C THR A 822 -22.67 -25.71 -46.39
N ARG A 823 -22.02 -24.57 -46.15
CA ARG A 823 -21.81 -23.95 -44.83
C ARG A 823 -21.34 -24.94 -43.77
N LYS A 824 -20.51 -25.91 -44.18
CA LYS A 824 -19.92 -26.86 -43.24
C LYS A 824 -18.69 -26.20 -42.66
N ILE A 825 -18.82 -25.72 -41.43
CA ILE A 825 -17.76 -24.99 -40.72
C ILE A 825 -16.57 -25.89 -40.46
N LYS A 826 -15.37 -25.39 -40.73
CA LYS A 826 -14.12 -26.11 -40.48
C LYS A 826 -12.93 -25.18 -40.35
N PHE A 827 -12.15 -25.35 -39.28
CA PHE A 827 -10.87 -24.69 -39.08
C PHE A 827 -9.70 -25.66 -39.28
N ARG A 828 -8.58 -25.16 -39.79
CA ARG A 828 -7.29 -25.87 -39.78
C ARG A 828 -6.24 -25.07 -39.01
N VAL A 829 -5.36 -25.75 -38.29
CA VAL A 829 -4.20 -25.09 -37.65
C VAL A 829 -3.18 -24.75 -38.73
N ALA A 830 -3.08 -23.46 -39.06
CA ALA A 830 -2.20 -22.92 -40.09
C ALA A 830 -0.88 -22.37 -39.54
N THR A 831 -0.67 -22.39 -38.21
CA THR A 831 0.50 -21.80 -37.52
C THR A 831 1.84 -22.15 -38.18
N GLN A 832 2.06 -23.41 -38.53
CA GLN A 832 3.32 -23.85 -39.16
C GLN A 832 3.52 -23.24 -40.55
N ASP A 833 2.44 -23.04 -41.30
CA ASP A 833 2.46 -22.45 -42.63
C ASP A 833 2.66 -20.93 -42.52
N VAL A 834 2.02 -20.29 -41.55
CA VAL A 834 2.00 -18.83 -41.37
C VAL A 834 3.27 -18.31 -40.70
N ASN A 835 3.60 -18.80 -39.49
CA ASN A 835 4.86 -18.60 -38.80
C ASN A 835 5.04 -19.60 -37.65
N PRO A 836 6.04 -20.51 -37.70
CA PRO A 836 6.26 -21.50 -36.65
C PRO A 836 6.52 -20.92 -35.25
N LEU A 837 7.02 -19.69 -35.13
CA LEU A 837 7.27 -19.02 -33.85
C LEU A 837 5.98 -18.76 -33.06
N LEU A 838 4.83 -18.65 -33.73
CA LEU A 838 3.53 -18.49 -33.09
C LEU A 838 3.04 -19.75 -32.38
N ARG A 839 3.72 -20.89 -32.60
CA ARG A 839 3.47 -22.11 -31.83
C ARG A 839 4.08 -22.02 -30.42
N GLU A 840 5.17 -21.28 -30.23
CA GLU A 840 5.78 -21.04 -28.91
C GLU A 840 5.99 -19.52 -28.68
N PRO A 841 4.89 -18.74 -28.62
CA PRO A 841 4.97 -17.29 -28.59
C PRO A 841 5.45 -16.72 -27.24
N GLY A 842 5.24 -17.47 -26.16
CA GLY A 842 5.39 -17.06 -24.75
C GLY A 842 4.14 -17.43 -23.93
N MET A 843 4.02 -16.95 -22.70
CA MET A 843 2.79 -17.13 -21.89
C MET A 843 1.81 -15.98 -22.17
N VAL A 844 1.14 -16.05 -23.32
CA VAL A 844 0.25 -14.98 -23.82
C VAL A 844 -0.85 -14.69 -22.81
N THR A 845 -1.16 -13.41 -22.60
CA THR A 845 -2.31 -12.95 -21.78
C THR A 845 -3.33 -12.25 -22.65
N ASP A 846 -2.88 -11.54 -23.68
CA ASP A 846 -3.75 -10.83 -24.63
C ASP A 846 -3.10 -10.71 -26.00
N ALA A 847 -3.93 -10.48 -27.01
CA ALA A 847 -3.53 -10.31 -28.39
C ALA A 847 -4.48 -9.37 -29.13
N ILE A 848 -4.00 -8.70 -30.17
CA ILE A 848 -4.83 -7.91 -31.09
C ILE A 848 -4.36 -8.08 -32.52
N TRP A 849 -5.30 -7.93 -33.45
CA TRP A 849 -5.01 -7.68 -34.87
C TRP A 849 -5.04 -6.18 -35.11
N SER A 850 -3.99 -5.63 -35.71
CA SER A 850 -3.82 -4.20 -36.00
C SER A 850 -3.11 -4.01 -37.34
N ASP A 851 -3.43 -2.96 -38.08
CA ASP A 851 -2.68 -2.55 -39.28
C ASP A 851 -1.65 -1.48 -38.87
N TYR A 852 -0.58 -1.89 -38.19
CA TYR A 852 0.33 -0.93 -37.54
C TYR A 852 1.13 -0.11 -38.56
N ASN A 853 1.26 -0.61 -39.79
CA ASN A 853 2.04 0.02 -40.86
C ASN A 853 1.17 0.65 -41.96
N ASN A 854 -0.16 0.67 -41.77
CA ASN A 854 -1.14 1.22 -42.71
C ASN A 854 -1.07 0.60 -44.13
N ASP A 855 -0.77 -0.70 -44.23
CA ASP A 855 -0.72 -1.43 -45.51
C ASP A 855 -2.00 -2.23 -45.81
N THR A 856 -3.01 -2.11 -44.95
CA THR A 856 -4.33 -2.77 -44.95
C THR A 856 -4.32 -4.24 -44.58
N TRP A 857 -3.17 -4.88 -44.35
CA TRP A 857 -3.10 -6.26 -43.87
C TRP A 857 -3.08 -6.27 -42.34
N PRO A 858 -3.91 -7.09 -41.68
CA PRO A 858 -3.91 -7.15 -40.23
C PRO A 858 -2.65 -7.88 -39.74
N ASP A 859 -1.83 -7.16 -38.99
CA ASP A 859 -0.67 -7.63 -38.26
C ASP A 859 -1.09 -8.16 -36.89
N LEU A 860 -0.35 -9.13 -36.35
CA LEU A 860 -0.65 -9.74 -35.05
C LEU A 860 0.28 -9.20 -33.96
N ILE A 861 -0.28 -8.68 -32.87
CA ILE A 861 0.48 -8.21 -31.71
C ILE A 861 0.14 -9.06 -30.50
N LEU A 862 1.17 -9.53 -29.79
CA LEU A 862 1.07 -10.41 -28.63
C LEU A 862 1.71 -9.78 -27.40
N VAL A 863 1.03 -9.89 -26.27
CA VAL A 863 1.55 -9.55 -24.95
C VAL A 863 1.32 -10.71 -23.97
N GLY A 864 2.17 -10.83 -22.95
CA GLY A 864 2.09 -11.94 -22.01
C GLY A 864 3.02 -11.83 -20.82
N ASP A 865 2.90 -12.77 -19.90
CA ASP A 865 3.80 -12.88 -18.77
C ASP A 865 5.15 -13.46 -19.20
N TRP A 866 6.23 -12.94 -18.61
CA TRP A 866 7.59 -13.44 -18.85
C TRP A 866 7.97 -13.46 -20.34
N MET A 867 7.46 -12.50 -21.11
CA MET A 867 7.78 -12.36 -22.54
C MET A 867 7.83 -10.88 -22.95
N PRO A 868 8.59 -10.52 -24.01
CA PRO A 868 8.52 -9.20 -24.62
C PRO A 868 7.18 -9.00 -25.33
N ILE A 869 6.86 -7.74 -25.64
CA ILE A 869 5.85 -7.38 -26.63
C ILE A 869 6.36 -7.87 -28.00
N ARG A 870 5.53 -8.61 -28.73
CA ARG A 870 5.90 -9.17 -30.04
C ARG A 870 4.90 -8.74 -31.10
N ILE A 871 5.42 -8.18 -32.19
CA ILE A 871 4.62 -7.76 -33.35
C ILE A 871 5.00 -8.63 -34.54
N PHE A 872 4.01 -9.18 -35.24
CA PHE A 872 4.18 -9.99 -36.42
C PHE A 872 3.51 -9.32 -37.61
N ARG A 873 4.32 -8.72 -38.49
CA ARG A 873 3.86 -8.05 -39.69
C ARG A 873 3.31 -9.06 -40.71
N ASN A 874 2.15 -8.78 -41.27
CA ASN A 874 1.49 -9.60 -42.27
C ASN A 874 1.95 -9.25 -43.69
N GLU A 875 2.73 -10.15 -44.27
CA GLU A 875 3.14 -10.10 -45.67
C GLU A 875 2.30 -11.06 -46.51
N LYS A 876 1.04 -10.67 -46.75
CA LYS A 876 0.10 -11.39 -47.62
C LYS A 876 -0.19 -12.83 -47.13
N GLY A 877 -0.67 -12.96 -45.89
CA GLY A 877 -0.96 -14.24 -45.25
C GLY A 877 0.26 -14.94 -44.64
N LYS A 878 1.42 -14.27 -44.59
CA LYS A 878 2.61 -14.74 -43.87
C LYS A 878 3.00 -13.74 -42.80
N LEU A 879 3.04 -14.18 -41.55
CA LEU A 879 3.35 -13.33 -40.41
C LEU A 879 4.85 -13.33 -40.15
N ASN A 880 5.50 -12.18 -40.18
CA ASN A 880 6.94 -12.02 -39.97
C ASN A 880 7.20 -11.14 -38.75
N GLU A 881 7.93 -11.67 -37.77
CA GLU A 881 8.23 -10.93 -36.55
C GLU A 881 9.05 -9.66 -36.83
N VAL A 882 8.55 -8.53 -36.32
CA VAL A 882 9.20 -7.22 -36.42
C VAL A 882 10.42 -7.21 -35.51
N LYS A 883 11.58 -6.87 -36.09
CA LYS A 883 12.85 -6.83 -35.38
C LYS A 883 13.16 -5.41 -34.91
N ASP A 884 12.74 -5.12 -33.69
CA ASP A 884 13.03 -3.86 -33.03
C ASP A 884 13.67 -4.05 -31.64
N SER A 885 14.57 -3.14 -31.28
CA SER A 885 15.31 -3.21 -30.01
C SER A 885 14.45 -2.89 -28.80
N THR A 886 13.50 -1.98 -28.93
CA THR A 886 12.54 -1.62 -27.87
C THR A 886 11.64 -2.82 -27.60
N LEU A 887 11.06 -3.42 -28.66
CA LEU A 887 10.27 -4.65 -28.55
C LEU A 887 11.07 -5.78 -27.89
N HIS A 888 12.28 -6.07 -28.37
CA HIS A 888 13.14 -7.11 -27.78
C HIS A 888 13.48 -6.87 -26.30
N ASN A 889 13.59 -5.60 -25.87
CA ASN A 889 13.93 -5.23 -24.50
C ASN A 889 12.70 -4.98 -23.61
N SER A 890 11.49 -5.23 -24.09
CA SER A 890 10.23 -4.96 -23.39
C SER A 890 9.74 -6.11 -22.52
N THR A 891 10.57 -7.09 -22.13
CA THR A 891 10.07 -8.24 -21.35
C THR A 891 9.41 -7.81 -20.05
N GLY A 892 8.15 -8.18 -19.88
CA GLY A 892 7.28 -7.72 -18.79
C GLY A 892 6.41 -8.84 -18.23
N LEU A 893 5.49 -8.45 -17.34
CA LEU A 893 4.36 -9.27 -16.87
C LEU A 893 3.07 -8.71 -17.47
N TRP A 894 3.04 -8.59 -18.80
CA TRP A 894 2.00 -7.89 -19.54
C TRP A 894 0.65 -8.59 -19.43
N LYS A 895 -0.42 -7.82 -19.39
CA LYS A 895 -1.79 -8.29 -19.10
C LYS A 895 -2.79 -7.98 -20.19
N ARG A 896 -2.72 -6.78 -20.77
CA ARG A 896 -3.74 -6.24 -21.66
C ARG A 896 -3.11 -5.35 -22.73
N ILE A 897 -3.67 -5.32 -23.93
CA ILE A 897 -3.27 -4.38 -24.98
C ILE A 897 -4.51 -3.79 -25.66
N GLU A 898 -4.50 -2.47 -25.91
CA GLU A 898 -5.53 -1.78 -26.69
C GLU A 898 -4.86 -0.85 -27.71
N GLU A 899 -5.42 -0.78 -28.92
CA GLU A 899 -4.94 0.09 -30.00
C GLU A 899 -5.49 1.51 -29.85
N THR A 900 -4.66 2.51 -30.15
CA THR A 900 -5.08 3.88 -30.37
C THR A 900 -4.22 4.56 -31.43
N ASP A 901 -4.50 5.82 -31.70
CA ASP A 901 -3.63 6.77 -32.41
C ASP A 901 -3.57 7.93 -31.43
N LEU A 902 -2.45 8.05 -30.70
CA LEU A 902 -2.33 8.93 -29.53
C LEU A 902 -1.86 10.32 -29.94
N ASP A 903 -0.92 10.39 -30.88
CA ASP A 903 -0.35 11.65 -31.35
C ASP A 903 -1.07 12.20 -32.60
N ASN A 904 -2.05 11.47 -33.14
CA ASN A 904 -2.84 11.81 -34.32
C ASN A 904 -1.99 11.95 -35.59
N ASP A 905 -0.89 11.20 -35.69
CA ASP A 905 -0.06 11.16 -36.89
C ASP A 905 -0.60 10.17 -37.95
N GLY A 906 -1.58 9.37 -37.57
CA GLY A 906 -2.31 8.42 -38.41
C GLY A 906 -1.71 7.01 -38.44
N ASP A 907 -0.58 6.77 -37.77
CA ASP A 907 -0.14 5.42 -37.44
C ASP A 907 -0.75 4.93 -36.11
N LYS A 908 -0.57 3.64 -35.80
CA LYS A 908 -1.21 2.99 -34.66
C LYS A 908 -0.24 2.85 -33.49
N ASP A 909 -0.65 3.43 -32.37
CA ASP A 909 -0.04 3.31 -31.04
C ASP A 909 -0.79 2.30 -30.17
N TYR A 910 -0.21 1.95 -29.02
CA TYR A 910 -0.81 0.98 -28.11
C TYR A 910 -0.69 1.36 -26.64
N ILE A 911 -1.75 1.13 -25.89
CA ILE A 911 -1.75 1.18 -24.44
C ILE A 911 -1.65 -0.25 -23.91
N ILE A 912 -0.65 -0.51 -23.06
CA ILE A 912 -0.33 -1.86 -22.60
C ILE A 912 -0.32 -1.91 -21.07
N GLY A 913 -1.19 -2.75 -20.52
CA GLY A 913 -1.27 -3.04 -19.09
C GLY A 913 -0.21 -4.04 -18.64
N ASN A 914 0.40 -3.81 -17.48
CA ASN A 914 1.41 -4.67 -16.87
C ASN A 914 1.07 -4.92 -15.39
N ALA A 915 1.96 -5.56 -14.63
CA ALA A 915 1.74 -5.87 -13.21
C ALA A 915 1.73 -4.65 -12.27
N GLY A 916 2.26 -3.50 -12.71
CA GLY A 916 2.44 -2.31 -11.87
C GLY A 916 3.72 -2.37 -11.02
N THR A 917 4.16 -1.22 -10.52
CA THR A 917 5.39 -1.09 -9.70
C THR A 917 5.11 -1.12 -8.20
N ASN A 918 3.85 -1.13 -7.79
CA ASN A 918 3.44 -1.43 -6.41
C ASN A 918 3.51 -2.94 -6.14
N PHE A 919 4.72 -3.46 -6.19
CA PHE A 919 5.03 -4.88 -6.13
C PHE A 919 6.31 -5.05 -5.30
N PRO A 920 6.48 -6.15 -4.53
CA PRO A 920 7.66 -6.32 -3.66
C PRO A 920 8.99 -6.41 -4.40
N PHE A 921 8.96 -6.73 -5.69
CA PHE A 921 10.15 -6.91 -6.50
C PHE A 921 10.23 -5.83 -7.56
N LYS A 922 11.40 -5.20 -7.66
CA LYS A 922 11.71 -4.26 -8.72
C LYS A 922 12.25 -5.03 -9.93
N ALA A 923 11.96 -4.52 -11.12
CA ALA A 923 12.54 -5.02 -12.36
C ALA A 923 12.90 -3.83 -13.24
N THR A 924 14.19 -3.71 -13.55
CA THR A 924 14.71 -2.71 -14.49
C THR A 924 15.60 -3.41 -15.53
N THR A 925 16.14 -2.64 -16.48
CA THR A 925 17.10 -3.21 -17.45
C THR A 925 18.41 -3.59 -16.76
N GLU A 926 18.82 -2.83 -15.74
CA GLU A 926 20.04 -3.02 -14.96
C GLU A 926 19.90 -4.12 -13.91
N GLU A 927 18.76 -4.16 -13.23
CA GLU A 927 18.41 -5.13 -12.20
C GLU A 927 17.10 -5.85 -12.57
N PRO A 928 17.13 -6.75 -13.57
CA PRO A 928 15.93 -7.46 -13.99
C PRO A 928 15.52 -8.53 -12.99
N LEU A 929 14.23 -8.86 -12.99
CA LEU A 929 13.68 -10.03 -12.33
C LEU A 929 13.97 -11.27 -13.20
N PHE A 930 14.56 -12.31 -12.62
CA PHE A 930 14.94 -13.52 -13.37
C PHE A 930 14.05 -14.71 -13.03
N LEU A 931 13.75 -15.51 -14.06
CA LEU A 931 13.19 -16.85 -13.94
C LEU A 931 14.15 -17.85 -14.59
N TYR A 932 14.78 -18.67 -13.77
CA TYR A 932 15.58 -19.81 -14.19
C TYR A 932 14.73 -21.07 -14.07
N TYR A 933 14.79 -21.95 -15.05
CA TYR A 933 14.08 -23.23 -14.95
C TYR A 933 14.80 -24.35 -15.69
N ASP A 934 14.88 -25.50 -15.00
CA ASP A 934 15.47 -26.75 -15.45
C ASP A 934 14.99 -27.86 -14.51
N ASP A 935 15.34 -29.11 -14.80
CA ASP A 935 15.26 -30.23 -13.86
C ASP A 935 16.56 -30.30 -13.03
N PHE A 936 16.69 -29.42 -12.03
CA PHE A 936 17.95 -29.23 -11.31
C PHE A 936 18.34 -30.44 -10.46
N ASN A 937 17.36 -31.24 -10.04
CA ASN A 937 17.57 -32.43 -9.21
C ASN A 937 17.50 -33.76 -10.00
N LYS A 938 17.14 -33.71 -11.29
CA LYS A 938 17.00 -34.85 -12.22
C LYS A 938 15.88 -35.82 -11.86
N ASP A 939 14.76 -35.32 -11.35
CA ASP A 939 13.58 -36.11 -10.99
C ASP A 939 12.47 -36.12 -12.06
N GLY A 940 12.69 -35.40 -13.17
CA GLY A 940 11.76 -35.28 -14.29
C GLY A 940 10.74 -34.15 -14.15
N LYS A 941 10.81 -33.35 -13.08
CA LYS A 941 10.00 -32.14 -12.90
C LYS A 941 10.80 -30.89 -13.23
N ILE A 942 10.10 -29.84 -13.66
CA ILE A 942 10.70 -28.52 -13.87
C ILE A 942 10.71 -27.77 -12.54
N ASP A 943 11.87 -27.23 -12.17
CA ASP A 943 12.03 -26.38 -10.99
C ASP A 943 12.12 -24.89 -11.41
N PRO A 944 11.06 -24.09 -11.20
CA PRO A 944 11.09 -22.66 -11.48
C PRO A 944 11.75 -21.88 -10.33
N ILE A 945 12.93 -21.33 -10.57
CA ILE A 945 13.68 -20.51 -9.62
C ILE A 945 13.57 -19.03 -10.02
N ILE A 946 12.73 -18.30 -9.30
CA ILE A 946 12.61 -16.85 -9.45
C ILE A 946 13.61 -16.14 -8.53
N ALA A 947 14.32 -15.16 -9.06
CA ALA A 947 15.32 -14.39 -8.33
C ALA A 947 15.22 -12.89 -8.64
N SER A 948 15.39 -12.05 -7.62
CA SER A 948 15.33 -10.59 -7.71
C SER A 948 16.56 -9.95 -7.08
N TYR A 949 16.87 -8.71 -7.47
CA TYR A 949 17.93 -7.94 -6.86
C TYR A 949 17.48 -7.33 -5.52
N THR A 950 18.39 -7.35 -4.56
CA THR A 950 18.28 -6.63 -3.29
C THR A 950 19.64 -6.06 -2.98
N GLN A 951 19.74 -4.73 -2.88
CA GLN A 951 20.99 -4.01 -2.62
C GLN A 951 22.15 -4.44 -3.56
N GLY A 952 21.87 -4.55 -4.87
CA GLY A 952 22.86 -4.91 -5.89
C GLY A 952 23.22 -6.40 -5.99
N LYS A 953 22.58 -7.28 -5.23
CA LYS A 953 22.84 -8.73 -5.22
C LYS A 953 21.60 -9.54 -5.60
N LEU A 954 21.80 -10.64 -6.31
CA LEU A 954 20.73 -11.48 -6.84
C LEU A 954 20.42 -12.66 -5.90
N PHE A 955 19.21 -12.69 -5.34
CA PHE A 955 18.75 -13.72 -4.40
C PHE A 955 17.50 -14.43 -4.91
N PRO A 956 17.31 -15.73 -4.60
CA PRO A 956 16.04 -16.39 -4.85
C PRO A 956 14.92 -15.79 -3.97
N ILE A 957 13.73 -15.67 -4.55
CA ILE A 957 12.56 -15.13 -3.84
C ILE A 957 11.98 -16.15 -2.85
N ALA A 958 12.05 -17.45 -3.18
CA ALA A 958 11.58 -18.51 -2.30
C ALA A 958 12.25 -18.45 -0.92
N SER A 959 11.49 -18.74 0.13
CA SER A 959 12.06 -18.99 1.46
C SER A 959 12.89 -20.27 1.45
N ARG A 960 13.69 -20.47 2.49
CA ARG A 960 14.47 -21.70 2.67
C ARG A 960 13.57 -22.93 2.59
N ASP A 961 12.47 -22.94 3.34
CA ASP A 961 11.62 -24.12 3.46
C ASP A 961 10.90 -24.46 2.15
N GLU A 962 10.48 -23.46 1.38
CA GLU A 962 9.88 -23.65 0.06
C GLU A 962 10.88 -24.20 -0.95
N LEU A 963 12.09 -23.62 -1.00
CA LEU A 963 13.14 -24.11 -1.89
C LEU A 963 13.54 -25.55 -1.54
N LEU A 964 13.67 -25.88 -0.25
CA LEU A 964 13.99 -27.24 0.20
C LEU A 964 12.81 -28.22 0.08
N GLY A 965 11.60 -27.71 -0.07
CA GLY A 965 10.40 -28.47 -0.40
C GLY A 965 10.44 -28.97 -1.85
N GLN A 966 10.86 -28.11 -2.78
CA GLN A 966 11.08 -28.45 -4.18
C GLN A 966 12.39 -29.25 -4.40
N LEU A 967 13.50 -28.77 -3.84
CA LEU A 967 14.84 -29.29 -4.07
C LEU A 967 15.43 -29.93 -2.80
N ALA A 968 14.95 -31.12 -2.46
CA ALA A 968 15.36 -31.81 -1.23
C ALA A 968 16.89 -32.07 -1.12
N THR A 969 17.60 -32.13 -2.24
CA THR A 969 19.06 -32.32 -2.29
C THR A 969 19.83 -31.18 -1.63
N LEU A 970 19.27 -29.97 -1.58
CA LEU A 970 19.87 -28.79 -0.97
C LEU A 970 19.85 -28.83 0.57
N ARG A 971 19.08 -29.73 1.19
CA ARG A 971 18.94 -29.81 2.66
C ARG A 971 20.27 -30.02 3.38
N LYS A 972 21.22 -30.74 2.77
CA LYS A 972 22.56 -30.99 3.35
C LYS A 972 23.45 -29.74 3.36
N ARG A 973 23.14 -28.75 2.54
CA ARG A 973 23.93 -27.51 2.40
C ARG A 973 23.36 -26.40 3.28
N PHE A 974 22.03 -26.28 3.34
CA PHE A 974 21.34 -25.25 4.11
C PHE A 974 20.65 -25.85 5.33
N LEU A 975 21.45 -26.23 6.33
CA LEU A 975 20.94 -26.89 7.54
C LEU A 975 20.09 -25.97 8.42
N ASN A 976 20.38 -24.67 8.40
CA ASN A 976 19.72 -23.61 9.17
C ASN A 976 19.37 -22.40 8.28
N TYR A 977 18.62 -21.43 8.81
CA TYR A 977 18.21 -20.23 8.06
C TYR A 977 19.37 -19.25 7.85
N ASP A 978 20.29 -19.11 8.82
CA ASP A 978 21.47 -18.26 8.68
C ASP A 978 22.33 -18.63 7.44
N SER A 979 22.55 -19.93 7.20
CA SER A 979 23.32 -20.37 6.02
C SER A 979 22.63 -20.05 4.70
N TYR A 980 21.29 -20.12 4.64
CA TYR A 980 20.53 -19.84 3.43
C TYR A 980 20.39 -18.34 3.17
N SER A 981 20.08 -17.56 4.21
CA SER A 981 19.84 -16.11 4.14
C SER A 981 21.04 -15.32 3.64
N LYS A 982 22.26 -15.83 3.82
CA LYS A 982 23.51 -15.23 3.30
C LYS A 982 23.84 -15.63 1.86
N SER A 983 23.16 -16.63 1.30
CA SER A 983 23.55 -17.25 0.03
C SER A 983 22.90 -16.55 -1.17
N GLU A 984 23.72 -16.02 -2.07
CA GLU A 984 23.26 -15.51 -3.36
C GLU A 984 22.82 -16.67 -4.27
N LEU A 985 22.13 -16.36 -5.38
CA LEU A 985 21.71 -17.37 -6.35
C LEU A 985 22.87 -18.26 -6.84
N LYS A 986 24.05 -17.66 -7.06
CA LYS A 986 25.29 -18.34 -7.48
C LYS A 986 25.90 -19.25 -6.41
N ASP A 987 25.60 -18.99 -5.13
CA ASP A 987 26.06 -19.83 -4.03
C ASP A 987 25.16 -21.07 -3.90
N ILE A 988 23.89 -20.95 -4.30
CA ILE A 988 22.92 -22.04 -4.28
C ILE A 988 23.10 -22.95 -5.49
N PHE A 989 23.21 -22.39 -6.69
CA PHE A 989 23.38 -23.11 -7.95
C PHE A 989 24.71 -22.76 -8.59
N ASN A 990 25.51 -23.78 -8.94
CA ASN A 990 26.81 -23.52 -9.56
C ASN A 990 26.66 -22.98 -11.00
N GLU A 991 27.73 -22.39 -11.53
CA GLU A 991 27.74 -21.78 -12.86
C GLU A 991 27.30 -22.74 -13.96
N ASN A 992 27.70 -24.02 -13.90
CA ASN A 992 27.28 -25.01 -14.89
C ASN A 992 25.76 -25.21 -14.86
N GLN A 993 25.16 -25.36 -13.69
CA GLN A 993 23.70 -25.50 -13.55
C GLN A 993 22.97 -24.26 -14.09
N LEU A 994 23.39 -23.06 -13.72
CA LEU A 994 22.76 -21.82 -14.18
C LEU A 994 22.94 -21.57 -15.68
N SER A 995 24.06 -22.02 -16.27
CA SER A 995 24.34 -21.91 -17.71
C SER A 995 23.54 -22.90 -18.57
N GLN A 996 23.16 -24.05 -18.00
CA GLN A 996 22.35 -25.08 -18.67
C GLN A 996 20.85 -24.81 -18.53
N ALA A 997 20.44 -24.18 -17.44
CA ALA A 997 19.06 -23.80 -17.21
C ALA A 997 18.56 -22.79 -18.25
N LYS A 998 17.28 -22.91 -18.62
CA LYS A 998 16.61 -21.89 -19.41
C LYS A 998 16.41 -20.66 -18.53
N LYS A 999 16.49 -19.48 -19.14
CA LYS A 999 16.48 -18.20 -18.44
C LYS A 999 15.57 -17.19 -19.15
N ILE A 1000 14.69 -16.56 -18.38
CA ILE A 1000 13.90 -15.40 -18.79
C ILE A 1000 14.24 -14.24 -17.85
N ASN A 1001 14.25 -13.02 -18.37
CA ASN A 1001 14.41 -11.81 -17.59
C ASN A 1001 13.28 -10.83 -17.86
N VAL A 1002 12.61 -10.36 -16.82
CA VAL A 1002 11.64 -9.26 -16.86
C VAL A 1002 12.40 -7.97 -16.55
N LYS A 1003 12.25 -6.97 -17.41
CA LYS A 1003 12.98 -5.69 -17.38
C LYS A 1003 12.10 -4.50 -17.00
N THR A 1004 10.79 -4.68 -16.99
CA THR A 1004 9.83 -3.65 -16.59
C THR A 1004 8.55 -4.28 -16.04
N LEU A 1005 7.99 -3.65 -15.02
CA LEU A 1005 6.64 -3.94 -14.50
C LEU A 1005 5.65 -2.81 -14.79
N SER A 1006 6.11 -1.74 -15.44
CA SER A 1006 5.31 -0.55 -15.71
C SER A 1006 4.28 -0.79 -16.81
N SER A 1007 3.01 -0.48 -16.53
CA SER A 1007 2.03 -0.25 -17.60
C SER A 1007 2.49 0.93 -18.44
N SER A 1008 2.42 0.80 -19.77
CA SER A 1008 3.17 1.67 -20.69
C SER A 1008 2.38 1.98 -21.95
N ILE A 1009 2.79 3.04 -22.62
CA ILE A 1009 2.43 3.40 -23.99
C ILE A 1009 3.53 2.86 -24.90
N LEU A 1010 3.14 2.14 -25.95
CA LEU A 1010 4.02 1.78 -27.06
C LEU A 1010 3.70 2.71 -28.22
N ILE A 1011 4.56 3.70 -28.42
CA ILE A 1011 4.45 4.67 -29.50
C ILE A 1011 5.07 4.09 -30.76
N ASN A 1012 4.35 4.12 -31.87
CA ASN A 1012 4.90 3.82 -33.17
C ASN A 1012 5.60 5.06 -33.71
N VAL A 1013 6.87 4.93 -34.07
CA VAL A 1013 7.66 6.05 -34.62
C VAL A 1013 7.94 5.85 -36.13
N GLY A 1014 7.10 5.01 -36.75
CA GLY A 1014 7.17 4.63 -38.15
C GLY A 1014 8.26 3.60 -38.50
N ASN A 1015 8.18 3.05 -39.71
CA ASN A 1015 9.15 2.10 -40.27
C ASN A 1015 9.39 0.82 -39.42
N GLY A 1016 8.40 0.41 -38.61
CA GLY A 1016 8.53 -0.73 -37.70
C GLY A 1016 9.47 -0.47 -36.52
N LYS A 1017 9.55 0.79 -36.08
CA LYS A 1017 10.27 1.24 -34.89
C LYS A 1017 9.29 1.73 -33.84
N PHE A 1018 9.62 1.51 -32.58
CA PHE A 1018 8.75 1.81 -31.46
C PHE A 1018 9.52 2.38 -30.28
N ASP A 1019 8.85 3.25 -29.52
CA ASP A 1019 9.29 3.74 -28.22
C ASP A 1019 8.32 3.26 -27.13
N LEU A 1020 8.86 2.93 -25.95
CA LEU A 1020 8.09 2.44 -24.81
C LEU A 1020 8.18 3.45 -23.66
N ILE A 1021 7.05 4.04 -23.31
CA ILE A 1021 6.96 5.13 -22.34
C ILE A 1021 6.05 4.69 -21.17
N PRO A 1022 6.53 4.68 -19.92
CA PRO A 1022 5.67 4.37 -18.78
C PRO A 1022 4.48 5.34 -18.67
N LEU A 1023 3.31 4.81 -18.31
CA LEU A 1023 2.17 5.62 -17.91
C LEU A 1023 2.45 6.32 -16.56
N PRO A 1024 1.64 7.34 -16.17
CA PRO A 1024 1.76 8.02 -14.87
C PRO A 1024 1.74 7.06 -13.68
N THR A 1025 2.29 7.50 -12.55
CA THR A 1025 2.48 6.71 -11.32
C THR A 1025 1.19 5.99 -10.87
N GLU A 1026 0.03 6.61 -11.04
CA GLU A 1026 -1.26 6.06 -10.61
C GLU A 1026 -1.69 4.84 -11.43
N ALA A 1027 -1.24 4.73 -12.69
CA ALA A 1027 -1.43 3.53 -13.50
C ALA A 1027 -0.57 2.35 -13.03
N GLN A 1028 0.29 2.56 -12.02
CA GLN A 1028 1.25 1.56 -11.52
C GLN A 1028 0.87 1.02 -10.13
N PHE A 1029 -0.25 1.48 -9.56
CA PHE A 1029 -0.74 1.07 -8.24
C PHE A 1029 -1.07 -0.42 -8.15
N SER A 1030 -1.42 -1.05 -9.27
CA SER A 1030 -1.71 -2.48 -9.34
C SER A 1030 -1.54 -2.99 -10.78
N SER A 1031 -1.87 -4.26 -11.02
CA SER A 1031 -1.97 -4.78 -12.37
C SER A 1031 -3.09 -4.08 -13.13
N VAL A 1032 -2.91 -3.97 -14.45
CA VAL A 1032 -3.89 -3.39 -15.37
C VAL A 1032 -4.36 -4.48 -16.33
N ASP A 1033 -5.55 -5.00 -16.08
CA ASP A 1033 -6.15 -6.11 -16.81
C ASP A 1033 -7.36 -5.63 -17.65
N GLY A 1034 -7.86 -4.40 -17.40
CA GLY A 1034 -8.91 -3.76 -18.19
C GLY A 1034 -8.51 -2.35 -18.64
N ILE A 1035 -8.69 -2.06 -19.93
CA ILE A 1035 -8.40 -0.77 -20.54
C ILE A 1035 -9.53 -0.45 -21.51
N VAL A 1036 -10.11 0.74 -21.40
CA VAL A 1036 -11.03 1.30 -22.39
C VAL A 1036 -10.55 2.69 -22.77
N ILE A 1037 -10.53 2.94 -24.08
CA ILE A 1037 -10.08 4.20 -24.68
C ILE A 1037 -11.30 4.88 -25.30
N SER A 1038 -11.64 6.06 -24.81
CA SER A 1038 -12.77 6.85 -25.31
C SER A 1038 -12.57 8.31 -24.96
N ASP A 1039 -13.20 9.21 -25.69
CA ASP A 1039 -13.28 10.62 -25.33
C ASP A 1039 -14.41 10.77 -24.29
N PHE A 1040 -14.08 10.64 -22.99
CA PHE A 1040 -15.10 10.59 -21.93
C PHE A 1040 -15.71 11.95 -21.62
N ASP A 1041 -15.05 13.04 -22.00
CA ASP A 1041 -15.51 14.41 -21.76
C ASP A 1041 -15.94 15.17 -23.02
N SER A 1042 -15.86 14.52 -24.18
CA SER A 1042 -16.22 15.07 -25.49
C SER A 1042 -15.36 16.28 -25.89
N ASP A 1043 -14.10 16.34 -25.46
CA ASP A 1043 -13.15 17.41 -25.82
C ASP A 1043 -12.40 17.14 -27.15
N GLY A 1044 -12.62 15.98 -27.76
CA GLY A 1044 -11.99 15.53 -28.99
C GLY A 1044 -10.66 14.81 -28.79
N VAL A 1045 -10.19 14.66 -27.53
CA VAL A 1045 -9.00 13.93 -27.15
C VAL A 1045 -9.40 12.62 -26.47
N LYS A 1046 -8.70 11.53 -26.79
CA LYS A 1046 -8.97 10.24 -26.16
C LYS A 1046 -8.44 10.23 -24.72
N ASP A 1047 -9.26 9.68 -23.84
CA ASP A 1047 -8.96 9.39 -22.43
C ASP A 1047 -8.87 7.88 -22.20
N LEU A 1048 -8.29 7.48 -21.06
CA LEU A 1048 -8.18 6.08 -20.63
C LEU A 1048 -9.00 5.86 -19.36
N PHE A 1049 -9.83 4.82 -19.36
CA PHE A 1049 -10.34 4.23 -18.12
C PHE A 1049 -9.69 2.87 -17.91
N MET A 1050 -9.01 2.71 -16.78
CA MET A 1050 -8.16 1.56 -16.49
C MET A 1050 -8.58 0.89 -15.19
N THR A 1051 -8.60 -0.44 -15.20
CA THR A 1051 -8.98 -1.30 -14.07
C THR A 1051 -8.03 -2.50 -14.00
N GLY A 1052 -8.03 -3.24 -12.88
CA GLY A 1052 -7.26 -4.47 -12.78
C GLY A 1052 -7.32 -5.08 -11.40
N ASN A 1053 -6.16 -5.24 -10.76
CA ASN A 1053 -5.92 -6.04 -9.55
C ASN A 1053 -5.67 -7.53 -9.82
N SER A 1054 -5.03 -8.18 -8.86
CA SER A 1054 -4.78 -9.62 -8.86
C SER A 1054 -4.75 -10.18 -7.44
N PHE A 1055 -5.69 -11.10 -7.17
CA PHE A 1055 -5.79 -11.81 -5.89
C PHE A 1055 -5.26 -13.25 -6.01
N SER A 1056 -4.66 -13.57 -7.16
CA SER A 1056 -4.04 -14.87 -7.45
C SER A 1056 -2.60 -14.99 -6.94
N ILE A 1057 -2.02 -13.91 -6.42
CA ILE A 1057 -0.65 -13.83 -5.94
C ILE A 1057 -0.49 -14.58 -4.59
N ARG A 1058 0.72 -15.10 -4.31
CA ARG A 1058 1.05 -15.78 -3.04
C ARG A 1058 0.74 -14.89 -1.84
N SER A 1059 0.22 -15.46 -0.75
CA SER A 1059 -0.07 -14.68 0.47
C SER A 1059 1.17 -14.03 1.06
N ALA A 1060 2.36 -14.61 0.90
CA ALA A 1060 3.61 -14.01 1.36
C ALA A 1060 4.02 -12.73 0.61
N ILE A 1061 3.49 -12.49 -0.60
CA ILE A 1061 3.69 -11.26 -1.38
C ILE A 1061 2.60 -10.24 -1.06
N GLY A 1062 1.36 -10.71 -0.86
CA GLY A 1062 0.18 -9.89 -0.66
C GLY A 1062 -0.65 -9.72 -1.94
N PRO A 1063 -1.93 -9.33 -1.81
CA PRO A 1063 -2.76 -9.01 -2.95
C PRO A 1063 -2.23 -7.75 -3.67
N SER A 1064 -2.46 -7.68 -4.98
CA SER A 1064 -2.35 -6.43 -5.73
C SER A 1064 -3.77 -5.91 -5.92
N ASP A 1065 -4.23 -4.99 -5.07
CA ASP A 1065 -5.65 -4.61 -4.93
C ASP A 1065 -5.87 -3.08 -4.86
N SER A 1066 -4.85 -2.31 -5.26
CA SER A 1066 -4.81 -0.86 -5.07
C SER A 1066 -5.31 -0.06 -6.28
N ASN A 1067 -5.79 -0.73 -7.33
CA ASN A 1067 -6.52 -0.09 -8.42
C ASN A 1067 -8.03 -0.15 -8.12
N ILE A 1068 -8.67 1.02 -8.06
CA ILE A 1068 -10.09 1.17 -7.77
C ILE A 1068 -10.87 1.79 -8.94
N GLY A 1069 -10.32 1.68 -10.15
CA GLY A 1069 -10.73 2.46 -11.33
C GLY A 1069 -9.90 3.73 -11.44
N LEU A 1070 -9.24 3.91 -12.59
CA LEU A 1070 -8.39 5.05 -12.89
C LEU A 1070 -8.81 5.68 -14.21
N LEU A 1071 -9.25 6.94 -14.14
CA LEU A 1071 -9.42 7.79 -15.33
C LEU A 1071 -8.15 8.61 -15.53
N LEU A 1072 -7.56 8.51 -16.72
CA LEU A 1072 -6.49 9.39 -17.18
C LEU A 1072 -6.97 10.20 -18.38
N LYS A 1073 -6.82 11.51 -18.28
CA LYS A 1073 -7.18 12.42 -19.37
C LYS A 1073 -6.04 12.60 -20.36
N GLY A 1074 -6.37 12.61 -21.64
CA GLY A 1074 -5.40 12.98 -22.68
C GLY A 1074 -4.98 14.44 -22.56
N HIS A 1075 -3.68 14.71 -22.61
CA HIS A 1075 -3.11 16.06 -22.55
C HIS A 1075 -1.80 16.14 -23.33
N GLN A 1076 -1.79 16.88 -24.44
CA GLN A 1076 -0.58 17.15 -25.25
C GLN A 1076 0.21 15.88 -25.66
N GLY A 1077 -0.48 14.79 -26.01
CA GLY A 1077 0.15 13.51 -26.37
C GLY A 1077 0.56 12.64 -25.18
N PHE A 1078 0.20 13.03 -23.95
CA PHE A 1078 0.40 12.26 -22.73
C PHE A 1078 -0.91 12.09 -21.97
N PHE A 1079 -0.84 11.42 -20.82
CA PHE A 1079 -1.97 11.20 -19.94
C PHE A 1079 -1.71 11.80 -18.55
N ILE A 1080 -2.73 12.43 -17.97
CA ILE A 1080 -2.68 12.99 -16.62
C ILE A 1080 -3.89 12.51 -15.81
N GLN A 1081 -3.70 12.22 -14.53
CA GLN A 1081 -4.84 12.03 -13.65
C GLN A 1081 -5.49 13.40 -13.38
N PRO A 1082 -6.77 13.58 -13.69
CA PRO A 1082 -7.45 14.84 -13.40
C PRO A 1082 -7.75 15.01 -11.90
N SER A 1083 -7.76 16.26 -11.44
CA SER A 1083 -8.12 16.61 -10.05
C SER A 1083 -9.64 16.55 -9.81
N GLY A 1084 -10.06 15.87 -8.74
CA GLY A 1084 -11.44 15.92 -8.24
C GLY A 1084 -12.52 15.21 -9.08
N ILE A 1085 -12.13 14.33 -10.01
CA ILE A 1085 -13.03 13.78 -11.03
C ILE A 1085 -13.76 12.48 -10.62
N SER A 1086 -13.25 11.68 -9.70
CA SER A 1086 -13.84 10.37 -9.36
C SER A 1086 -14.61 10.36 -8.03
N LYS A 1087 -15.39 11.40 -7.71
CA LYS A 1087 -16.36 11.24 -6.62
C LYS A 1087 -17.40 10.21 -7.08
N ASN A 1088 -17.44 9.06 -6.42
CA ASN A 1088 -18.51 8.05 -6.46
C ASN A 1088 -18.44 6.90 -7.49
N LEU A 1089 -17.30 6.63 -8.15
CA LEU A 1089 -17.16 5.34 -8.86
C LEU A 1089 -15.88 4.61 -8.45
N PHE A 1090 -16.08 3.47 -7.78
CA PHE A 1090 -15.02 2.56 -7.36
C PHE A 1090 -15.22 1.19 -8.01
N VAL A 1091 -14.29 0.82 -8.87
CA VAL A 1091 -14.19 -0.52 -9.45
C VAL A 1091 -13.07 -1.26 -8.73
N SER A 1092 -13.42 -1.94 -7.64
CA SER A 1092 -12.51 -2.76 -6.83
C SER A 1092 -12.64 -4.25 -7.18
N GLY A 1093 -11.70 -5.06 -6.70
CA GLY A 1093 -11.72 -6.52 -6.88
C GLY A 1093 -10.88 -6.98 -8.06
N ASP A 1094 -10.81 -8.30 -8.28
CA ASP A 1094 -9.93 -8.93 -9.27
C ASP A 1094 -10.52 -8.82 -10.69
N VAL A 1095 -10.39 -7.65 -11.32
CA VAL A 1095 -10.93 -7.42 -12.67
C VAL A 1095 -10.11 -8.18 -13.70
N LYS A 1096 -10.78 -8.99 -14.54
CA LYS A 1096 -10.12 -9.75 -15.62
C LYS A 1096 -10.41 -9.23 -17.02
N ASN A 1097 -11.49 -8.48 -17.19
CA ASN A 1097 -11.84 -7.94 -18.48
C ASN A 1097 -12.77 -6.73 -18.34
N MET A 1098 -12.65 -5.79 -19.28
CA MET A 1098 -13.53 -4.64 -19.42
C MET A 1098 -13.77 -4.35 -20.91
N LYS A 1099 -15.03 -4.12 -21.29
CA LYS A 1099 -15.41 -3.79 -22.67
C LYS A 1099 -16.45 -2.67 -22.68
N ILE A 1100 -16.45 -1.88 -23.75
CA ILE A 1100 -17.51 -0.92 -24.06
C ILE A 1100 -18.66 -1.63 -24.79
N LEU A 1101 -19.89 -1.32 -24.43
CA LEU A 1101 -21.13 -1.74 -25.08
C LEU A 1101 -21.65 -0.56 -25.89
N GLY A 1102 -21.63 -0.69 -27.21
CA GLY A 1102 -22.18 0.27 -28.14
C GLY A 1102 -23.71 0.24 -28.16
N SER A 1103 -24.33 1.39 -28.42
CA SER A 1103 -25.77 1.53 -28.49
C SER A 1103 -26.15 2.58 -29.53
N LYS A 1104 -27.22 2.34 -30.30
CA LYS A 1104 -27.83 3.35 -31.18
C LYS A 1104 -29.00 4.06 -30.50
N LYS A 1105 -29.53 3.50 -29.41
CA LYS A 1105 -30.76 3.95 -28.74
C LYS A 1105 -30.52 4.52 -27.34
N SER A 1106 -29.36 4.29 -26.74
CA SER A 1106 -28.99 4.70 -25.38
C SER A 1106 -27.53 5.14 -25.28
N LYS A 1107 -27.06 5.56 -24.10
CA LYS A 1107 -25.66 5.91 -23.88
C LYS A 1107 -24.78 4.66 -23.85
N ALA A 1108 -23.53 4.79 -24.27
CA ALA A 1108 -22.54 3.74 -24.15
C ALA A 1108 -22.36 3.32 -22.68
N LYS A 1109 -21.99 2.06 -22.48
CA LYS A 1109 -21.74 1.49 -21.15
C LYS A 1109 -20.45 0.69 -21.12
N LEU A 1110 -19.87 0.57 -19.95
CA LEU A 1110 -18.78 -0.36 -19.68
C LEU A 1110 -19.36 -1.59 -18.98
N VAL A 1111 -18.96 -2.77 -19.44
CA VAL A 1111 -19.17 -4.04 -18.74
C VAL A 1111 -17.85 -4.51 -18.15
N ILE A 1112 -17.84 -4.82 -16.87
CA ILE A 1112 -16.63 -5.14 -16.10
C ILE A 1112 -16.77 -6.53 -15.49
N GLY A 1113 -15.93 -7.45 -15.94
CA GLY A 1113 -15.85 -8.83 -15.45
C GLY A 1113 -14.90 -8.93 -14.26
N ILE A 1114 -15.44 -9.22 -13.08
CA ILE A 1114 -14.70 -9.28 -11.82
C ILE A 1114 -14.70 -10.73 -11.29
N ASN A 1115 -13.52 -11.31 -11.10
CA ASN A 1115 -13.39 -12.67 -10.59
C ASN A 1115 -13.94 -12.77 -9.16
N ASN A 1116 -14.78 -13.78 -8.94
CA ASN A 1116 -15.39 -14.10 -7.64
C ASN A 1116 -16.28 -12.99 -7.04
N MET A 1117 -16.70 -12.02 -7.87
CA MET A 1117 -17.55 -10.88 -7.50
C MET A 1117 -18.70 -10.68 -8.50
N PRO A 1118 -19.75 -9.92 -8.13
CA PRO A 1118 -20.77 -9.47 -9.08
C PRO A 1118 -20.14 -8.68 -10.24
N ILE A 1119 -20.68 -8.87 -11.44
CA ILE A 1119 -20.37 -8.02 -12.59
C ILE A 1119 -20.80 -6.58 -12.33
N GLN A 1120 -20.08 -5.60 -12.86
CA GLN A 1120 -20.45 -4.19 -12.80
C GLN A 1120 -20.77 -3.65 -14.19
N ILE A 1121 -21.82 -2.80 -14.28
CA ILE A 1121 -22.22 -2.09 -15.49
C ILE A 1121 -22.20 -0.59 -15.21
N ILE A 1122 -21.34 0.13 -15.91
CA ILE A 1122 -21.11 1.57 -15.71
C ILE A 1122 -21.62 2.33 -16.94
N SER A 1123 -22.49 3.32 -16.76
CA SER A 1123 -22.87 4.22 -17.86
C SER A 1123 -21.83 5.31 -18.04
N THR A 1124 -21.49 5.62 -19.29
CA THR A 1124 -20.67 6.80 -19.62
C THR A 1124 -21.58 8.00 -19.87
N GLN A 1125 -21.05 9.22 -19.82
CA GLN A 1125 -21.79 10.42 -20.25
C GLN A 1125 -21.83 10.59 -21.76
N THR A 1126 -20.93 9.92 -22.48
CA THR A 1126 -20.79 9.98 -23.94
C THR A 1126 -21.75 9.03 -24.66
N HIS A 1127 -22.13 9.42 -25.87
CA HIS A 1127 -23.05 8.67 -26.73
C HIS A 1127 -22.35 7.62 -27.57
#